data_AF-A0A8S1QUD3-F1
#
_entry.id   AF-A0A8S1QUD3-F1
#
_cell.length_a   1.000
_cell.length_b   1.000
_cell.length_c   1.000
_cell.angle_alpha   90.00
_cell.angle_beta   90.00
_cell.angle_gamma   90.00
#
_symmetry.space_group_name_H-M   'P 1'
#
loop_
_entity.id
_entity.type
_entity.pdbx_description
1 polymer ?
#
loop_
_entity_poly.entity_id
_entity_poly.type
_entity_poly.pdbx_seq_one_letter_code
_entity_poly.pdbx_strand_id
1 'polypeptide(L)'
;MHQMQQQLIHQQKIVEFTNLGQYVYLEEYIRTNHISQTTYSQAFLECIQFTRDSEDHFQCIQQILKQSIDFNYKDNQGNTAIVQAAKTAKISILNEIIKYKEKIETKQIKLALDIAIQSEQDNWDIVETLLQITSLDKPQHLIKSLQKGNYKTASKIIEKYGASGQDEFGDTALHIASRKGELIIIKQICQRECLFQKKNKQNQIPLDVALNEKTRELLIQEENQFMKSPNRKKKQEELQEITQKINKQEEQVEIQQKLIKIIEQTGQETQTDIKEKKEIEIQVIESTYINQPFYNQLIFDSKQTLPYHKISLDDIVKQLTFEINTFTQELSKYLDEQKPIIDKLVVLVDEIVQNVQPKAHAFLYGSCYTGLNLLDSDIDIVIETNENEEIILLYKLAEQFKIASFIKDVKVIDNAKKPVLKMQSSKEFKEKHIDITISRNDHQGRKTANSMIEFEKEFKQFKSLALMLKFYFKSINLLNAYQGGLNSYCIQTMILALLQIKRIRDNDNEEIGKIFLDFFDLYSQDIDYYNKIINIVPSQSENMQIDEPNIYQQQYFQFDQGYQELFILDLHNKNNNIASSTFKIKNIKNALTFGYSAILNAKKCDQPCFFSRYNKPVCCILKQMIQQSKNNHLNSHLKNKQPFYLFNYNNSY
;
A
#
# COMPACT_ATOMS: atom_id res chain seq x y z
N MET A 1 -38.46 37.60 -1.43
CA MET A 1 -37.96 38.15 -2.72
C MET A 1 -36.64 38.90 -2.57
N HIS A 2 -36.51 39.85 -1.64
CA HIS A 2 -35.31 40.69 -1.53
C HIS A 2 -34.02 39.91 -1.21
N GLN A 3 -34.07 38.92 -0.30
CA GLN A 3 -32.94 38.03 -0.01
C GLN A 3 -32.53 37.13 -1.19
N MET A 4 -33.49 36.65 -1.99
CA MET A 4 -33.19 35.85 -3.20
C MET A 4 -32.52 36.72 -4.28
N GLN A 5 -32.99 37.96 -4.47
CA GLN A 5 -32.34 38.91 -5.38
C GLN A 5 -30.91 39.23 -4.93
N GLN A 6 -30.69 39.38 -3.62
CA GLN A 6 -29.35 39.63 -3.07
C GLN A 6 -28.40 38.44 -3.26
N GLN A 7 -28.87 37.20 -3.06
CA GLN A 7 -28.09 35.99 -3.32
C GLN A 7 -27.72 35.84 -4.80
N LEU A 8 -28.64 36.16 -5.72
CA LEU A 8 -28.38 36.14 -7.16
C LEU A 8 -27.31 37.18 -7.56
N ILE A 9 -27.34 38.37 -6.96
CA ILE A 9 -26.32 39.41 -7.20
C ILE A 9 -24.93 38.94 -6.72
N HIS A 10 -24.86 38.32 -5.54
CA HIS A 10 -23.60 37.77 -5.01
C HIS A 10 -23.05 36.67 -5.92
N GLN A 11 -23.91 35.76 -6.37
CA GLN A 11 -23.54 34.70 -7.31
C GLN A 11 -22.99 35.29 -8.63
N GLN A 12 -23.73 36.21 -9.25
CA GLN A 12 -23.33 36.83 -10.52
C GLN A 12 -21.99 37.55 -10.41
N LYS A 13 -21.75 38.29 -9.32
CA LYS A 13 -20.47 38.97 -9.10
C LYS A 13 -19.30 38.02 -8.89
N ILE A 14 -19.49 36.92 -8.14
CA ILE A 14 -18.45 35.89 -8.01
C ILE A 14 -18.11 35.30 -9.37
N VAL A 15 -19.12 34.95 -10.17
CA VAL A 15 -18.93 34.38 -11.51
C VAL A 15 -18.27 35.37 -12.45
N GLU A 16 -18.66 36.64 -12.41
CA GLU A 16 -18.07 37.72 -13.21
C GLU A 16 -16.57 37.89 -12.91
N PHE A 17 -16.20 38.08 -11.64
CA PHE A 17 -14.79 38.23 -11.27
C PHE A 17 -13.96 36.98 -11.59
N THR A 18 -14.54 35.79 -11.42
CA THR A 18 -13.86 34.54 -11.71
C THR A 18 -13.66 34.31 -13.21
N ASN A 19 -14.65 34.68 -14.05
CA ASN A 19 -14.56 34.59 -15.51
C ASN A 19 -13.63 35.66 -16.13
N LEU A 20 -13.39 36.76 -15.42
CA LEU A 20 -12.43 37.79 -15.82
C LEU A 20 -11.02 37.55 -15.27
N GLY A 21 -10.80 36.50 -14.46
CA GLY A 21 -9.51 36.25 -13.79
C GLY A 21 -9.14 37.29 -12.74
N GLN A 22 -10.11 38.02 -12.19
CA GLN A 22 -9.89 39.15 -11.29
C GLN A 22 -9.75 38.71 -9.82
N TYR A 23 -8.67 38.00 -9.50
CA TYR A 23 -8.41 37.44 -8.16
C TYR A 23 -8.51 38.47 -7.03
N VAL A 24 -7.86 39.64 -7.19
CA VAL A 24 -7.81 40.68 -6.14
C VAL A 24 -9.21 41.22 -5.83
N TYR A 25 -10.01 41.50 -6.86
CA TYR A 25 -11.38 41.99 -6.70
C TYR A 25 -12.30 40.93 -6.11
N LEU A 26 -12.11 39.65 -6.49
CA LEU A 26 -12.87 38.54 -5.91
C LEU A 26 -12.56 38.37 -4.42
N GLU A 27 -11.30 38.42 -4.02
CA GLU A 27 -10.88 38.31 -2.62
C GLU A 27 -11.42 39.46 -1.78
N GLU A 28 -11.33 40.69 -2.28
CA GLU A 28 -11.91 41.86 -1.61
C GLU A 28 -13.43 41.72 -1.47
N TYR A 29 -14.11 41.31 -2.54
CA TYR A 29 -15.57 41.15 -2.54
C TYR A 29 -16.04 40.08 -1.55
N ILE A 30 -15.34 38.94 -1.48
CA ILE A 30 -15.60 37.87 -0.52
C ILE A 30 -15.40 38.36 0.92
N ARG A 31 -14.35 39.16 1.17
CA ARG A 31 -14.02 39.67 2.51
C ARG A 31 -15.06 40.67 3.02
N THR A 32 -15.64 41.48 2.14
CA THR A 32 -16.56 42.56 2.52
C THR A 32 -18.03 42.13 2.59
N ASN A 33 -18.40 40.99 2.02
CA ASN A 33 -19.80 40.56 1.90
C ASN A 33 -20.05 39.24 2.65
N HIS A 34 -21.16 39.17 3.38
CA HIS A 34 -21.61 37.92 4.00
C HIS A 34 -22.37 37.06 2.98
N ILE A 35 -21.64 36.12 2.36
CA ILE A 35 -22.17 35.25 1.31
C ILE A 35 -22.51 33.87 1.90
N SER A 36 -23.67 33.32 1.53
CA SER A 36 -24.13 32.02 2.03
C SER A 36 -23.41 30.84 1.35
N GLN A 37 -23.36 29.68 2.03
CA GLN A 37 -22.79 28.44 1.48
C GLN A 37 -23.47 28.03 0.15
N THR A 38 -24.78 28.17 0.05
CA THR A 38 -25.53 27.84 -1.18
C THR A 38 -25.10 28.73 -2.34
N THR A 39 -24.90 30.03 -2.09
CA THR A 39 -24.44 30.99 -3.11
C THR A 39 -23.03 30.66 -3.60
N TYR A 40 -22.11 30.29 -2.70
CA TYR A 40 -20.78 29.84 -3.10
C TYR A 40 -20.82 28.54 -3.91
N SER A 41 -21.67 27.59 -3.52
CA SER A 41 -21.79 26.29 -4.21
C SER A 41 -22.35 26.46 -5.63
N GLN A 42 -23.35 27.34 -5.80
CA GLN A 42 -23.92 27.66 -7.10
C GLN A 42 -22.95 28.44 -7.99
N ALA A 43 -22.30 29.48 -7.44
CA ALA A 43 -21.29 30.24 -8.17
C ALA A 43 -20.10 29.36 -8.58
N PHE A 44 -19.65 28.45 -7.70
CA PHE A 44 -18.57 27.52 -7.99
C PHE A 44 -18.90 26.61 -9.17
N LEU A 45 -20.09 26.01 -9.22
CA LEU A 45 -20.53 25.18 -10.34
C LEU A 45 -20.53 25.94 -11.67
N GLU A 46 -21.07 27.15 -11.69
CA GLU A 46 -21.10 27.99 -12.89
C GLU A 46 -19.68 28.38 -13.32
N CYS A 47 -18.80 28.69 -12.37
CA CYS A 47 -17.40 28.97 -12.68
C CYS A 47 -16.72 27.77 -13.36
N ILE A 48 -16.96 26.53 -12.91
CA ILE A 48 -16.37 25.34 -13.56
C ILE A 48 -16.83 25.22 -15.01
N GLN A 49 -18.04 25.66 -15.36
CA GLN A 49 -18.52 25.62 -16.73
C GLN A 49 -17.82 26.63 -17.65
N PHE A 50 -17.60 27.87 -17.20
CA PHE A 50 -17.21 28.98 -18.09
C PHE A 50 -15.76 29.47 -17.95
N THR A 51 -15.06 29.11 -16.88
CA THR A 51 -13.67 29.52 -16.64
C THR A 51 -12.70 29.00 -17.71
N ARG A 52 -11.61 29.72 -17.97
CA ARG A 52 -10.53 29.25 -18.86
C ARG A 52 -9.39 28.65 -18.03
N ASP A 53 -8.61 27.75 -18.63
CA ASP A 53 -7.41 27.18 -18.00
C ASP A 53 -6.25 28.20 -18.02
N SER A 54 -6.36 29.23 -17.19
CA SER A 54 -5.28 30.20 -16.95
C SER A 54 -5.02 30.34 -15.45
N GLU A 55 -3.81 30.77 -15.11
CA GLU A 55 -3.35 30.89 -13.73
C GLU A 55 -4.26 31.80 -12.88
N ASP A 56 -4.72 32.91 -13.45
CA ASP A 56 -5.60 33.87 -12.79
C ASP A 56 -6.97 33.26 -12.41
N HIS A 57 -7.56 32.47 -13.31
CA HIS A 57 -8.84 31.79 -13.04
C HIS A 57 -8.66 30.68 -12.00
N PHE A 58 -7.52 30.00 -12.05
CA PHE A 58 -7.17 28.97 -11.08
C PHE A 58 -7.04 29.54 -9.67
N GLN A 59 -6.41 30.71 -9.51
CA GLN A 59 -6.33 31.42 -8.23
C GLN A 59 -7.73 31.80 -7.70
N CYS A 60 -8.62 32.28 -8.57
CA CYS A 60 -10.01 32.56 -8.19
C CYS A 60 -10.74 31.31 -7.68
N ILE A 61 -10.58 30.18 -8.37
CA ILE A 61 -11.16 28.89 -7.98
C ILE A 61 -10.63 28.41 -6.62
N GLN A 62 -9.32 28.53 -6.37
CA GLN A 62 -8.73 28.20 -5.07
C GLN A 62 -9.29 29.07 -3.94
N GLN A 63 -9.56 30.35 -4.22
CA GLN A 63 -10.13 31.25 -3.21
C GLN A 63 -11.57 30.92 -2.88
N ILE A 64 -12.38 30.54 -3.88
CA ILE A 64 -13.74 30.04 -3.67
C ILE A 64 -13.70 28.76 -2.82
N LEU A 65 -12.82 27.80 -3.13
CA LEU A 65 -12.68 26.53 -2.41
C LEU A 65 -12.28 26.66 -0.93
N LYS A 66 -11.67 27.78 -0.51
CA LYS A 66 -11.39 28.07 0.91
C LYS A 66 -12.64 28.42 1.71
N GLN A 67 -13.75 28.76 1.05
CA GLN A 67 -15.02 29.12 1.69
C GLN A 67 -15.85 27.87 2.02
N SER A 68 -16.96 28.04 2.75
CA SER A 68 -17.91 26.95 3.00
C SER A 68 -18.68 26.60 1.72
N ILE A 69 -18.29 25.51 1.07
CA ILE A 69 -18.94 24.96 -0.14
C ILE A 69 -19.55 23.59 0.19
N ASP A 70 -20.73 23.33 -0.34
CA ASP A 70 -21.27 21.97 -0.45
C ASP A 70 -20.79 21.32 -1.77
N PHE A 71 -19.87 20.37 -1.66
CA PHE A 71 -19.31 19.66 -2.81
C PHE A 71 -20.31 18.73 -3.51
N ASN A 72 -21.44 18.43 -2.87
CA ASN A 72 -22.50 17.59 -3.43
C ASN A 72 -23.70 18.41 -3.93
N TYR A 73 -23.60 19.74 -3.91
CA TYR A 73 -24.58 20.61 -4.54
C TYR A 73 -24.69 20.28 -6.03
N LYS A 74 -25.91 20.26 -6.55
CA LYS A 74 -26.23 19.86 -7.92
C LYS A 74 -26.82 21.03 -8.69
N ASP A 75 -26.39 21.20 -9.93
CA ASP A 75 -27.03 22.11 -10.87
C ASP A 75 -28.41 21.60 -11.32
N ASN A 76 -29.08 22.38 -12.17
CA ASN A 76 -30.39 22.01 -12.75
C ASN A 76 -30.34 20.76 -13.64
N GLN A 77 -29.15 20.29 -14.02
CA GLN A 77 -28.93 19.06 -14.79
C GLN A 77 -28.56 17.87 -13.88
N GLY A 78 -28.46 18.08 -12.56
CA GLY A 78 -28.06 17.06 -11.60
C GLY A 78 -26.54 16.87 -11.47
N ASN A 79 -25.72 17.70 -12.11
CA ASN A 79 -24.26 17.61 -12.07
C ASN A 79 -23.71 18.26 -10.80
N THR A 80 -22.77 17.58 -10.15
CA THR A 80 -21.95 18.13 -9.06
C THR A 80 -20.65 18.72 -9.59
N ALA A 81 -19.89 19.41 -8.74
CA ALA A 81 -18.65 20.10 -9.16
C ALA A 81 -17.62 19.14 -9.77
N ILE A 82 -17.48 17.95 -9.20
CA ILE A 82 -16.58 16.91 -9.72
C ILE A 82 -17.06 16.36 -11.07
N VAL A 83 -18.38 16.22 -11.26
CA VAL A 83 -18.98 15.78 -12.52
C VAL A 83 -18.78 16.82 -13.61
N GLN A 84 -18.98 18.10 -13.28
CA GLN A 84 -18.79 19.19 -14.24
C GLN A 84 -17.32 19.37 -14.64
N ALA A 85 -16.38 19.20 -13.70
CA ALA A 85 -14.95 19.22 -14.00
C ALA A 85 -14.55 18.07 -14.95
N ALA A 86 -15.09 16.87 -14.73
CA ALA A 86 -14.88 15.73 -15.62
C ALA A 86 -15.48 15.94 -17.02
N LYS A 87 -16.70 16.48 -17.10
CA LYS A 87 -17.42 16.78 -18.34
C LYS A 87 -16.74 17.87 -19.18
N THR A 88 -16.11 18.85 -18.53
CA THR A 88 -15.46 20.00 -19.19
C THR A 88 -13.96 19.82 -19.43
N ALA A 89 -13.41 18.65 -19.11
CA ALA A 89 -11.98 18.32 -19.28
C ALA A 89 -11.00 19.15 -18.44
N LYS A 90 -11.43 19.75 -17.32
CA LYS A 90 -10.60 20.66 -16.52
C LYS A 90 -9.83 19.96 -15.40
N ILE A 91 -8.68 19.39 -15.74
CA ILE A 91 -7.83 18.63 -14.80
C ILE A 91 -7.34 19.45 -13.61
N SER A 92 -6.95 20.71 -13.82
CA SER A 92 -6.44 21.59 -12.76
C SER A 92 -7.50 21.81 -11.67
N ILE A 93 -8.74 22.07 -12.07
CA ILE A 93 -9.88 22.23 -11.15
C ILE A 93 -10.20 20.91 -10.46
N LEU A 94 -10.19 19.80 -11.20
CA LEU A 94 -10.45 18.47 -10.66
C LEU A 94 -9.46 18.13 -9.52
N ASN A 95 -8.17 18.39 -9.71
CA ASN A 95 -7.13 18.16 -8.71
C ASN A 95 -7.34 18.96 -7.42
N GLU A 96 -7.87 20.19 -7.51
CA GLU A 96 -8.23 20.98 -6.32
C GLU A 96 -9.49 20.44 -5.61
N ILE A 97 -10.51 20.03 -6.37
CA ILE A 97 -11.74 19.43 -5.80
C ILE A 97 -11.41 18.14 -5.05
N ILE A 98 -10.52 17.31 -5.60
CA ILE A 98 -10.13 16.02 -5.02
C ILE A 98 -9.44 16.15 -3.66
N LYS A 99 -8.79 17.27 -3.36
CA LYS A 99 -8.23 17.52 -2.02
C LYS A 99 -9.30 17.41 -0.93
N TYR A 100 -10.57 17.63 -1.29
CA TYR A 100 -11.73 17.53 -0.41
C TYR A 100 -12.55 16.24 -0.62
N LYS A 101 -11.96 15.17 -1.19
CA LYS A 101 -12.64 13.91 -1.55
C LYS A 101 -13.51 13.29 -0.43
N GLU A 102 -13.14 13.47 0.83
CA GLU A 102 -13.91 12.95 1.98
C GLU A 102 -15.30 13.61 2.12
N LYS A 103 -15.46 14.82 1.56
CA LYS A 103 -16.72 15.56 1.52
C LYS A 103 -17.57 15.21 0.29
N ILE A 104 -17.06 14.40 -0.64
CA ILE A 104 -17.73 14.07 -1.91
C ILE A 104 -18.35 12.68 -1.80
N GLU A 105 -19.62 12.54 -2.17
CA GLU A 105 -20.28 11.24 -2.21
C GLU A 105 -19.61 10.32 -3.26
N THR A 106 -19.32 9.07 -2.88
CA THR A 106 -18.66 8.08 -3.75
C THR A 106 -19.41 7.84 -5.07
N LYS A 107 -20.75 7.94 -5.06
CA LYS A 107 -21.59 7.84 -6.28
C LYS A 107 -21.32 8.97 -7.29
N GLN A 108 -20.95 10.16 -6.82
CA GLN A 108 -20.61 11.29 -7.69
C GLN A 108 -19.24 11.11 -8.34
N ILE A 109 -18.27 10.56 -7.60
CA ILE A 109 -16.96 10.19 -8.13
C ILE A 109 -17.11 9.11 -9.21
N LYS A 110 -17.97 8.10 -8.98
CA LYS A 110 -18.33 7.08 -9.99
C LYS A 110 -18.92 7.69 -11.25
N LEU A 111 -19.89 8.59 -11.09
CA LEU A 111 -20.55 9.26 -12.20
C LEU A 111 -19.57 10.13 -13.00
N ALA A 112 -18.70 10.89 -12.33
CA ALA A 112 -17.66 11.69 -12.97
C ALA A 112 -16.69 10.83 -13.77
N LEU A 113 -16.29 9.67 -13.23
CA LEU A 113 -15.41 8.72 -13.92
C LEU A 113 -16.11 8.11 -15.15
N ASP A 114 -17.37 7.71 -15.01
CA ASP A 114 -18.16 7.17 -16.12
C ASP A 114 -18.35 8.19 -17.25
N ILE A 115 -18.53 9.48 -16.92
CA ILE A 115 -18.61 10.57 -17.90
C ILE A 115 -17.27 10.81 -18.58
N ALA A 116 -16.16 10.82 -17.81
CA ALA A 116 -14.82 11.01 -18.36
C ALA A 116 -14.45 9.89 -19.35
N ILE A 117 -14.78 8.64 -19.04
CA ILE A 117 -14.55 7.48 -19.93
C ILE A 117 -15.41 7.57 -21.20
N GLN A 118 -16.65 8.04 -21.06
CA GLN A 118 -17.60 8.18 -22.17
C GLN A 118 -17.34 9.40 -23.04
N SER A 119 -16.46 10.31 -22.61
CA SER A 119 -16.09 11.49 -23.40
C SER A 119 -15.34 11.08 -24.67
N GLU A 120 -15.65 11.74 -25.78
CA GLU A 120 -14.90 11.63 -27.04
C GLU A 120 -13.55 12.37 -26.99
N GLN A 121 -13.32 13.18 -25.96
CA GLN A 121 -12.08 13.91 -25.73
C GLN A 121 -11.01 13.00 -25.09
N ASP A 122 -9.73 13.24 -25.40
CA ASP A 122 -8.59 12.51 -24.80
C ASP A 122 -8.31 12.99 -23.37
N ASN A 123 -9.23 12.66 -22.46
CA ASN A 123 -9.20 13.12 -21.07
C ASN A 123 -8.60 12.05 -20.14
N TRP A 124 -7.51 11.40 -20.59
CA TRP A 124 -6.87 10.34 -19.82
C TRP A 124 -6.45 10.81 -18.42
N ASP A 125 -5.92 12.02 -18.29
CA ASP A 125 -5.44 12.52 -16.99
C ASP A 125 -6.57 12.60 -15.95
N ILE A 126 -7.79 12.93 -16.40
CA ILE A 126 -8.99 12.92 -15.56
C ILE A 126 -9.39 11.49 -15.18
N VAL A 127 -9.41 10.59 -16.18
CA VAL A 127 -9.73 9.18 -15.96
C VAL A 127 -8.75 8.54 -14.99
N GLU A 128 -7.45 8.78 -15.16
CA GLU A 128 -6.39 8.28 -14.28
C GLU A 128 -6.55 8.83 -12.86
N THR A 129 -6.73 10.14 -12.72
CA THR A 129 -6.88 10.77 -11.42
C THR A 129 -8.11 10.22 -10.68
N LEU A 130 -9.24 10.06 -11.36
CA LEU A 130 -10.46 9.50 -10.77
C LEU A 130 -10.31 8.00 -10.43
N LEU A 131 -9.63 7.21 -11.28
CA LEU A 131 -9.34 5.78 -11.03
C LEU A 131 -8.40 5.55 -9.84
N GLN A 132 -7.50 6.49 -9.53
CA GLN A 132 -6.64 6.40 -8.35
C GLN A 132 -7.40 6.62 -7.05
N ILE A 133 -8.52 7.35 -7.10
CA ILE A 133 -9.34 7.70 -5.93
C ILE A 133 -10.43 6.67 -5.69
N THR A 134 -10.99 6.11 -6.76
CA THR A 134 -12.01 5.08 -6.66
C THR A 134 -11.36 3.73 -6.37
N SER A 135 -11.55 3.20 -5.16
CA SER A 135 -11.21 1.82 -4.80
C SER A 135 -12.10 0.77 -5.49
N LEU A 136 -12.65 1.09 -6.66
CA LEU A 136 -13.71 0.34 -7.34
C LEU A 136 -13.14 -0.62 -8.37
N ASP A 137 -13.97 -1.60 -8.74
CA ASP A 137 -13.68 -2.65 -9.72
C ASP A 137 -13.28 -2.07 -11.09
N LYS A 138 -11.98 -1.82 -11.23
CA LYS A 138 -11.26 -1.44 -12.46
C LYS A 138 -11.67 -2.25 -13.70
N PRO A 139 -11.99 -3.55 -13.59
CA PRO A 139 -12.54 -4.35 -14.68
C PRO A 139 -13.75 -3.77 -15.41
N GLN A 140 -14.69 -3.16 -14.69
CA GLN A 140 -15.95 -2.67 -15.28
C GLN A 140 -15.73 -1.43 -16.17
N HIS A 141 -14.71 -0.63 -15.86
CA HIS A 141 -14.41 0.60 -16.58
C HIS A 141 -13.74 0.32 -17.94
N LEU A 142 -12.91 -0.72 -18.02
CA LEU A 142 -12.36 -1.22 -19.30
C LEU A 142 -13.49 -1.63 -20.25
N ILE A 143 -14.41 -2.48 -19.77
CA ILE A 143 -15.57 -2.96 -20.52
C ILE A 143 -16.39 -1.78 -21.08
N LYS A 144 -16.73 -0.79 -20.24
CA LYS A 144 -17.48 0.40 -20.66
C LYS A 144 -16.73 1.21 -21.74
N SER A 145 -15.43 1.40 -21.60
CA SER A 145 -14.62 2.14 -22.58
C SER A 145 -14.61 1.45 -23.97
N LEU A 146 -14.54 0.11 -23.98
CA LEU A 146 -14.57 -0.70 -25.21
C LEU A 146 -15.95 -0.69 -25.87
N GLN A 147 -17.04 -0.77 -25.10
CA GLN A 147 -18.41 -0.71 -25.62
C GLN A 147 -18.69 0.62 -26.34
N LYS A 148 -18.18 1.72 -25.78
CA LYS A 148 -18.34 3.09 -26.29
C LYS A 148 -17.39 3.46 -27.42
N GLY A 149 -16.33 2.67 -27.64
CA GLY A 149 -15.36 2.92 -28.69
C GLY A 149 -14.23 3.88 -28.31
N ASN A 150 -14.04 4.17 -27.02
CA ASN A 150 -12.93 4.99 -26.54
C ASN A 150 -11.66 4.13 -26.39
N TYR A 151 -11.10 3.70 -27.52
CA TYR A 151 -9.98 2.75 -27.56
C TYR A 151 -8.69 3.33 -27.01
N LYS A 152 -8.46 4.65 -27.09
CA LYS A 152 -7.30 5.31 -26.48
C LYS A 152 -7.31 5.14 -24.95
N THR A 153 -8.45 5.40 -24.33
CA THR A 153 -8.62 5.20 -22.88
C THR A 153 -8.53 3.72 -22.53
N ALA A 154 -9.19 2.85 -23.31
CA ALA A 154 -9.12 1.39 -23.10
C ALA A 154 -7.66 0.87 -23.15
N SER A 155 -6.87 1.34 -24.11
CA SER A 155 -5.46 0.99 -24.27
C SER A 155 -4.63 1.35 -23.04
N LYS A 156 -4.77 2.58 -22.55
CA LYS A 156 -4.08 3.07 -21.34
C LYS A 156 -4.54 2.33 -20.08
N ILE A 157 -5.83 1.94 -20.00
CA ILE A 157 -6.35 1.09 -18.91
C ILE A 157 -5.68 -0.30 -18.94
N ILE A 158 -5.62 -0.95 -20.12
CA ILE A 158 -4.99 -2.27 -20.28
C ILE A 158 -3.52 -2.23 -19.89
N GLU A 159 -2.79 -1.20 -20.28
CA GLU A 159 -1.37 -1.04 -20.00
C GLU A 159 -1.08 -0.94 -18.49
N LYS A 160 -1.86 -0.12 -17.76
CA LYS A 160 -1.63 0.16 -16.33
C LYS A 160 -2.30 -0.83 -15.39
N TYR A 161 -3.46 -1.39 -15.76
CA TYR A 161 -4.32 -2.14 -14.84
C TYR A 161 -4.67 -3.56 -15.29
N GLY A 162 -4.27 -3.97 -16.50
CA GLY A 162 -4.60 -5.29 -17.06
C GLY A 162 -5.93 -5.31 -17.82
N ALA A 163 -6.31 -6.49 -18.33
CA ALA A 163 -7.45 -6.68 -19.23
C ALA A 163 -8.63 -7.44 -18.59
N SER A 164 -8.55 -7.69 -17.28
CA SER A 164 -9.53 -8.50 -16.55
C SER A 164 -10.89 -7.81 -16.49
N GLY A 165 -11.96 -8.59 -16.65
CA GLY A 165 -13.34 -8.13 -16.57
C GLY A 165 -14.29 -8.83 -17.53
N GLN A 166 -15.57 -8.83 -17.15
CA GLN A 166 -16.67 -9.29 -17.99
C GLN A 166 -17.87 -8.37 -17.81
N ASP A 167 -18.67 -8.22 -18.86
CA ASP A 167 -19.93 -7.49 -18.77
C ASP A 167 -21.09 -8.38 -18.25
N GLU A 168 -22.29 -7.82 -18.22
CA GLU A 168 -23.50 -8.52 -17.77
C GLU A 168 -23.87 -9.73 -18.65
N PHE A 169 -23.38 -9.78 -19.89
CA PHE A 169 -23.54 -10.89 -20.83
C PHE A 169 -22.42 -11.93 -20.70
N GLY A 170 -21.45 -11.71 -19.80
CA GLY A 170 -20.26 -12.55 -19.66
C GLY A 170 -19.23 -12.31 -20.77
N ASP A 171 -19.37 -11.26 -21.58
CA ASP A 171 -18.39 -10.89 -22.57
C ASP A 171 -17.16 -10.31 -21.88
N THR A 172 -16.01 -10.94 -22.11
CA THR A 172 -14.71 -10.40 -21.68
C THR A 172 -14.30 -9.20 -22.54
N ALA A 173 -13.28 -8.44 -22.11
CA ALA A 173 -12.69 -7.39 -22.93
C ALA A 173 -12.30 -7.88 -24.33
N LEU A 174 -11.85 -9.14 -24.45
CA LEU A 174 -11.50 -9.75 -25.74
C LEU A 174 -12.73 -10.02 -26.62
N HIS A 175 -13.89 -10.42 -26.06
CA HIS A 175 -15.13 -10.56 -26.82
C HIS A 175 -15.58 -9.22 -27.42
N ILE A 176 -15.56 -8.16 -26.60
CA ILE A 176 -16.00 -6.84 -27.01
C ILE A 176 -15.05 -6.27 -28.07
N ALA A 177 -13.73 -6.38 -27.86
CA ALA A 177 -12.74 -5.93 -28.83
C ALA A 177 -12.84 -6.69 -30.17
N SER A 178 -13.10 -8.00 -30.11
CA SER A 178 -13.30 -8.85 -31.29
C SER A 178 -14.56 -8.44 -32.06
N ARG A 179 -15.67 -8.17 -31.36
CA ARG A 179 -16.93 -7.68 -31.94
C ARG A 179 -16.81 -6.29 -32.55
N LYS A 180 -15.94 -5.45 -32.01
CA LYS A 180 -15.64 -4.12 -32.56
C LYS A 180 -14.57 -4.14 -33.65
N GLY A 181 -13.82 -5.23 -33.81
CA GLY A 181 -12.77 -5.38 -34.83
C GLY A 181 -11.49 -4.56 -34.55
N GLU A 182 -11.23 -4.21 -33.30
CA GLU A 182 -10.12 -3.33 -32.94
C GLU A 182 -8.81 -4.08 -32.74
N LEU A 183 -8.04 -4.19 -33.83
CA LEU A 183 -6.84 -5.01 -33.91
C LEU A 183 -5.76 -4.60 -32.88
N ILE A 184 -5.59 -3.30 -32.61
CA ILE A 184 -4.58 -2.78 -31.67
C ILE A 184 -4.92 -3.22 -30.25
N ILE A 185 -6.19 -3.06 -29.86
CA ILE A 185 -6.69 -3.46 -28.55
C ILE A 185 -6.62 -4.97 -28.38
N ILE A 186 -6.98 -5.74 -29.42
CA ILE A 186 -6.89 -7.21 -29.38
C ILE A 186 -5.45 -7.64 -29.10
N LYS A 187 -4.45 -7.09 -29.78
CA LYS A 187 -3.03 -7.38 -29.51
C LYS A 187 -2.63 -7.03 -28.08
N GLN A 188 -3.02 -5.85 -27.61
CA GLN A 188 -2.69 -5.40 -26.25
C GLN A 188 -3.34 -6.28 -25.16
N ILE A 189 -4.59 -6.70 -25.36
CA ILE A 189 -5.26 -7.65 -24.48
C ILE A 189 -4.52 -8.99 -24.51
N CYS A 190 -4.23 -9.54 -25.70
CA CYS A 190 -3.55 -10.83 -25.86
C CYS A 190 -2.16 -10.87 -25.21
N GLN A 191 -1.44 -9.73 -25.16
CA GLN A 191 -0.15 -9.61 -24.48
C GLN A 191 -0.26 -9.60 -22.95
N ARG A 192 -1.41 -9.24 -22.38
CA ARG A 192 -1.62 -9.08 -20.93
C ARG A 192 -2.43 -10.22 -20.31
N GLU A 193 -3.49 -10.68 -20.97
CA GLU A 193 -4.39 -11.74 -20.50
C GLU A 193 -4.94 -12.60 -21.66
N CYS A 194 -5.02 -13.92 -21.48
CA CYS A 194 -5.34 -14.86 -22.57
C CYS A 194 -6.59 -15.69 -22.26
N LEU A 195 -7.76 -15.21 -22.71
CA LEU A 195 -9.06 -15.86 -22.56
C LEU A 195 -9.68 -16.24 -23.93
N PHE A 196 -8.87 -16.74 -24.86
CA PHE A 196 -9.28 -17.12 -26.23
C PHE A 196 -10.43 -18.14 -26.28
N GLN A 197 -10.54 -18.98 -25.25
CA GLN A 197 -11.52 -20.07 -25.16
C GLN A 197 -12.60 -19.81 -24.11
N LYS A 198 -12.60 -18.64 -23.47
CA LYS A 198 -13.65 -18.31 -22.48
C LYS A 198 -14.95 -18.09 -23.22
N LYS A 199 -16.01 -18.78 -22.82
CA LYS A 199 -17.35 -18.60 -23.36
C LYS A 199 -18.12 -17.53 -22.59
N ASN A 200 -18.83 -16.68 -23.31
CA ASN A 200 -19.84 -15.79 -22.74
C ASN A 200 -21.13 -16.56 -22.37
N LYS A 201 -22.16 -15.87 -21.85
CA LYS A 201 -23.45 -16.51 -21.49
C LYS A 201 -24.20 -17.10 -22.69
N GLN A 202 -23.84 -16.71 -23.91
CA GLN A 202 -24.37 -17.25 -25.16
C GLN A 202 -23.52 -18.42 -25.70
N ASN A 203 -22.57 -18.94 -24.91
CA ASN A 203 -21.65 -20.01 -25.28
C ASN A 203 -20.70 -19.69 -26.45
N GLN A 204 -20.52 -18.41 -26.78
CA GLN A 204 -19.64 -17.93 -27.85
C GLN A 204 -18.24 -17.63 -27.29
N ILE A 205 -17.20 -17.97 -28.04
CA ILE A 205 -15.81 -17.54 -27.75
C ILE A 205 -15.49 -16.21 -28.48
N PRO A 206 -14.41 -15.49 -28.12
CA PRO A 206 -14.02 -14.26 -28.80
C PRO A 206 -13.88 -14.39 -30.32
N LEU A 207 -13.47 -15.57 -30.81
CA LEU A 207 -13.37 -15.85 -32.25
C LEU A 207 -14.75 -15.89 -32.94
N ASP A 208 -15.79 -16.35 -32.25
CA ASP A 208 -17.16 -16.45 -32.78
C ASP A 208 -17.81 -15.08 -32.94
N VAL A 209 -17.42 -14.12 -32.11
CA VAL A 209 -17.94 -12.75 -32.12
C VAL A 209 -17.08 -11.79 -32.94
N ALA A 210 -16.05 -12.27 -33.63
CA ALA A 210 -15.13 -11.46 -34.40
C ALA A 210 -15.82 -10.72 -35.57
N LEU A 211 -15.55 -9.41 -35.71
CA LEU A 211 -16.21 -8.54 -36.69
C LEU A 211 -15.96 -8.95 -38.15
N ASN A 212 -14.73 -9.35 -38.49
CA ASN A 212 -14.30 -9.64 -39.85
C ASN A 212 -13.20 -10.70 -39.90
N GLU A 213 -12.93 -11.24 -41.10
CA GLU A 213 -11.88 -12.25 -41.31
C GLU A 213 -10.50 -11.79 -40.84
N LYS A 214 -10.15 -10.51 -41.00
CA LYS A 214 -8.89 -9.95 -40.50
C LYS A 214 -8.76 -10.04 -38.97
N THR A 215 -9.86 -9.86 -38.24
CA THR A 215 -9.92 -10.00 -36.79
C THR A 215 -9.81 -11.47 -36.38
N ARG A 216 -10.46 -12.37 -37.14
CA ARG A 216 -10.37 -13.82 -36.95
C ARG A 216 -8.95 -14.33 -37.16
N GLU A 217 -8.31 -13.92 -38.25
CA GLU A 217 -6.91 -14.23 -38.55
C GLU A 217 -5.98 -13.76 -37.43
N LEU A 218 -6.17 -12.54 -36.92
CA LEU A 218 -5.36 -12.03 -35.82
C LEU A 218 -5.56 -12.84 -34.54
N LEU A 219 -6.79 -13.16 -34.16
CA LEU A 219 -7.07 -13.99 -32.99
C LEU A 219 -6.45 -15.38 -33.12
N ILE A 220 -6.53 -16.00 -34.29
CA ILE A 220 -5.92 -17.30 -34.60
C ILE A 220 -4.39 -17.20 -34.58
N GLN A 221 -3.81 -16.11 -35.09
CA GLN A 221 -2.35 -15.88 -35.06
C GLN A 221 -1.84 -15.70 -33.63
N GLU A 222 -2.50 -14.85 -32.83
CA GLU A 222 -2.15 -14.61 -31.43
C GLU A 222 -2.36 -15.88 -30.58
N GLU A 223 -3.43 -16.64 -30.83
CA GLU A 223 -3.65 -17.95 -30.20
C GLU A 223 -2.55 -18.96 -30.59
N ASN A 224 -2.17 -19.03 -31.87
CA ASN A 224 -1.10 -19.92 -32.33
C ASN A 224 0.28 -19.50 -31.81
N GLN A 225 0.56 -18.20 -31.71
CA GLN A 225 1.79 -17.69 -31.08
C GLN A 225 1.81 -18.00 -29.59
N PHE A 226 0.67 -17.85 -28.91
CA PHE A 226 0.50 -18.27 -27.53
C PHE A 226 0.76 -19.78 -27.35
N MET A 227 0.25 -20.61 -28.27
CA MET A 227 0.41 -22.08 -28.27
C MET A 227 1.81 -22.59 -28.64
N LYS A 228 2.63 -21.78 -29.35
CA LYS A 228 4.02 -22.10 -29.71
C LYS A 228 5.03 -21.78 -28.61
N SER A 229 4.63 -21.09 -27.54
CA SER A 229 5.49 -20.88 -26.37
C SER A 229 5.65 -22.20 -25.58
N PRO A 230 6.89 -22.70 -25.34
CA PRO A 230 7.13 -24.07 -24.88
C PRO A 230 6.58 -24.42 -23.48
N ASN A 231 6.01 -23.47 -22.75
CA ASN A 231 5.59 -23.62 -21.35
C ASN A 231 4.08 -23.70 -21.11
N ARG A 232 3.21 -23.82 -22.13
CA ARG A 232 1.76 -23.62 -21.91
C ARG A 232 0.79 -24.63 -22.54
N LYS A 233 1.25 -25.61 -23.33
CA LYS A 233 0.41 -26.72 -23.83
C LYS A 233 -0.16 -27.61 -22.71
N LYS A 234 0.66 -27.98 -21.72
CA LYS A 234 0.23 -28.77 -20.53
C LYS A 234 -0.86 -28.06 -19.71
N LYS A 235 -0.77 -26.73 -19.57
CA LYS A 235 -1.67 -25.92 -18.74
C LYS A 235 -3.10 -25.85 -19.28
N GLN A 236 -3.29 -26.10 -20.58
CA GLN A 236 -4.62 -26.05 -21.23
C GLN A 236 -5.29 -27.43 -21.30
N GLU A 237 -4.51 -28.49 -21.51
CA GLU A 237 -4.98 -29.88 -21.42
C GLU A 237 -5.42 -30.21 -19.97
N GLU A 238 -4.68 -29.73 -18.96
CA GLU A 238 -5.05 -29.87 -17.55
C GLU A 238 -6.31 -29.06 -17.17
N LEU A 239 -6.50 -27.85 -17.71
CA LEU A 239 -7.70 -27.04 -17.44
C LEU A 239 -8.97 -27.64 -18.06
N GLN A 240 -8.87 -28.26 -19.24
CA GLN A 240 -9.99 -28.94 -19.88
C GLN A 240 -10.40 -30.21 -19.11
N GLU A 241 -9.44 -30.96 -18.58
CA GLU A 241 -9.70 -32.09 -17.70
C GLU A 241 -10.36 -31.66 -16.38
N ILE A 242 -9.91 -30.55 -15.78
CA ILE A 242 -10.47 -29.99 -14.55
C ILE A 242 -11.91 -29.49 -14.80
N THR A 243 -12.18 -28.86 -15.95
CA THR A 243 -13.52 -28.34 -16.28
C THR A 243 -14.52 -29.48 -16.55
N GLN A 244 -14.08 -30.58 -17.16
CA GLN A 244 -14.92 -31.78 -17.31
C GLN A 244 -15.14 -32.53 -15.97
N LYS A 245 -14.19 -32.46 -15.04
CA LYS A 245 -14.33 -33.03 -13.68
C LYS A 245 -15.25 -32.17 -12.78
N ILE A 246 -15.25 -30.86 -12.94
CA ILE A 246 -16.16 -29.92 -12.22
C ILE A 246 -17.62 -30.13 -12.65
N ASN A 247 -17.90 -30.27 -13.94
CA ASN A 247 -19.27 -30.53 -14.42
C ASN A 247 -19.83 -31.89 -13.94
N LYS A 248 -18.98 -32.85 -13.56
CA LYS A 248 -19.41 -34.12 -12.94
C LYS A 248 -19.61 -34.01 -11.41
N GLN A 249 -19.03 -33.01 -10.76
CA GLN A 249 -19.19 -32.77 -9.32
C GLN A 249 -20.42 -31.92 -9.00
N GLU A 250 -20.90 -31.08 -9.94
CA GLU A 250 -22.14 -30.30 -9.76
C GLU A 250 -23.38 -31.20 -9.61
N GLU A 251 -23.42 -32.39 -10.24
CA GLU A 251 -24.49 -33.38 -10.03
C GLU A 251 -24.48 -34.00 -8.61
N GLN A 252 -23.33 -34.08 -7.93
CA GLN A 252 -23.22 -34.63 -6.58
C GLN A 252 -23.61 -33.61 -5.49
N VAL A 253 -23.37 -32.31 -5.73
CA VAL A 253 -23.73 -31.24 -4.79
C VAL A 253 -25.26 -31.03 -4.74
N GLU A 254 -25.96 -31.22 -5.86
CA GLU A 254 -27.42 -31.10 -5.90
C GLU A 254 -28.14 -32.22 -5.11
N ILE A 255 -27.52 -33.41 -5.04
CA ILE A 255 -28.02 -34.55 -4.25
C ILE A 255 -27.77 -34.32 -2.75
N GLN A 256 -26.62 -33.76 -2.36
CA GLN A 256 -26.34 -33.40 -0.96
C GLN A 256 -27.26 -32.28 -0.44
N GLN A 257 -27.57 -31.28 -1.25
CA GLN A 257 -28.50 -30.21 -0.87
C GLN A 257 -29.96 -30.69 -0.76
N LYS A 258 -30.34 -31.71 -1.55
CA LYS A 258 -31.65 -32.39 -1.40
C LYS A 258 -31.70 -33.24 -0.12
N LEU A 259 -30.61 -33.90 0.26
CA LEU A 259 -30.52 -34.68 1.51
C LEU A 259 -30.58 -33.79 2.77
N ILE A 260 -29.93 -32.63 2.77
CA ILE A 260 -29.96 -31.69 3.92
C ILE A 260 -31.38 -31.16 4.15
N LYS A 261 -32.12 -30.83 3.09
CA LYS A 261 -33.53 -30.41 3.21
C LYS A 261 -34.47 -31.50 3.73
N ILE A 262 -34.17 -32.78 3.46
CA ILE A 262 -34.96 -33.91 3.98
C ILE A 262 -34.68 -34.11 5.47
N ILE A 263 -33.42 -33.95 5.90
CA ILE A 263 -33.02 -34.09 7.32
C ILE A 263 -33.62 -32.97 8.18
N GLU A 264 -33.69 -31.74 7.66
CA GLU A 264 -34.32 -30.59 8.34
C GLU A 264 -35.84 -30.71 8.47
N GLN A 265 -36.50 -31.53 7.64
CA GLN A 265 -37.94 -31.77 7.69
C GLN A 265 -38.35 -32.89 8.66
N THR A 266 -37.42 -33.73 9.10
CA THR A 266 -37.69 -34.88 9.97
C THR A 266 -37.33 -34.67 11.46
N GLY A 267 -36.91 -33.46 11.84
CA GLY A 267 -36.47 -33.14 13.20
C GLY A 267 -37.40 -32.21 13.98
N GLN A 268 -38.69 -32.51 14.08
CA GLN A 268 -39.60 -31.86 15.03
C GLN A 268 -40.47 -32.91 15.72
N GLU A 269 -40.07 -33.32 16.92
CA GLU A 269 -40.98 -33.82 17.97
C GLU A 269 -40.21 -33.90 19.30
N THR A 270 -40.37 -32.88 20.14
CA THR A 270 -40.85 -32.94 21.54
C THR A 270 -40.46 -31.66 22.29
N GLN A 271 -41.47 -30.82 22.55
CA GLN A 271 -41.50 -29.88 23.67
C GLN A 271 -41.67 -30.73 24.96
N THR A 272 -41.23 -30.35 26.16
CA THR A 272 -41.69 -29.20 26.95
C THR A 272 -40.77 -28.98 28.17
N ASP A 273 -40.63 -27.71 28.60
CA ASP A 273 -41.04 -27.22 29.93
C ASP A 273 -40.17 -26.14 30.62
N ILE A 274 -40.89 -25.04 30.90
CA ILE A 274 -40.78 -24.06 31.98
C ILE A 274 -39.84 -22.85 31.80
N LYS A 275 -40.52 -21.76 31.41
CA LYS A 275 -40.24 -20.37 31.75
C LYS A 275 -40.12 -20.20 33.28
N GLU A 276 -39.03 -19.60 33.76
CA GLU A 276 -39.01 -18.46 34.70
C GLU A 276 -37.59 -18.22 35.22
N LYS A 277 -36.93 -17.17 34.70
CA LYS A 277 -36.25 -16.13 35.48
C LYS A 277 -35.74 -15.04 34.54
N LYS A 278 -36.53 -13.98 34.45
CA LYS A 278 -36.03 -12.64 34.15
C LYS A 278 -35.18 -12.18 35.34
N GLU A 279 -34.16 -11.39 35.03
CA GLU A 279 -33.36 -10.57 35.94
C GLU A 279 -32.38 -11.33 36.85
N ILE A 280 -31.13 -11.44 36.37
CA ILE A 280 -29.89 -10.86 36.94
C ILE A 280 -28.72 -11.52 36.19
N GLU A 281 -28.18 -10.82 35.19
CA GLU A 281 -26.73 -10.71 34.92
C GLU A 281 -26.53 -9.80 33.71
N ILE A 282 -26.56 -8.49 34.00
CA ILE A 282 -25.77 -7.51 33.27
C ILE A 282 -24.32 -7.79 33.67
N GLN A 283 -23.63 -8.63 32.92
CA GLN A 283 -22.18 -8.56 32.76
C GLN A 283 -21.87 -8.75 31.28
N VAL A 284 -21.80 -7.59 30.63
CA VAL A 284 -21.02 -7.26 29.44
C VAL A 284 -19.98 -8.33 29.09
N ILE A 285 -20.31 -9.21 28.14
CA ILE A 285 -19.29 -9.86 27.30
C ILE A 285 -19.04 -8.87 26.18
N GLU A 286 -18.18 -7.91 26.48
CA GLU A 286 -17.49 -7.11 25.47
C GLU A 286 -16.73 -8.07 24.56
N SER A 287 -16.99 -7.94 23.28
CA SER A 287 -16.21 -8.54 22.21
C SER A 287 -14.73 -8.23 22.44
N THR A 288 -13.92 -9.27 22.63
CA THR A 288 -12.46 -9.21 22.68
C THR A 288 -11.89 -8.88 21.30
N TYR A 289 -12.10 -7.65 20.84
CA TYR A 289 -11.08 -6.96 20.06
C TYR A 289 -9.89 -6.81 20.98
N ILE A 290 -8.75 -7.38 20.59
CA ILE A 290 -7.50 -7.22 21.31
C ILE A 290 -7.19 -5.71 21.35
N ASN A 291 -7.49 -5.08 22.48
CA ASN A 291 -6.91 -3.80 22.87
C ASN A 291 -5.39 -3.98 22.83
N GLN A 292 -4.73 -3.44 21.80
CA GLN A 292 -3.27 -3.31 21.74
C GLN A 292 -2.89 -1.92 22.25
N PRO A 293 -2.73 -1.72 23.58
CA PRO A 293 -2.71 -0.40 24.19
C PRO A 293 -1.58 0.49 23.67
N PHE A 294 -0.38 -0.03 23.37
CA PHE A 294 0.78 0.82 23.04
C PHE A 294 0.90 1.23 21.57
N TYR A 295 0.57 0.35 20.60
CA TYR A 295 0.55 0.67 19.15
C TYR A 295 -0.39 1.83 18.85
N ASN A 296 -1.62 1.69 19.36
CA ASN A 296 -2.69 2.64 19.19
C ASN A 296 -2.34 3.98 19.86
N GLN A 297 -1.73 3.97 21.05
CA GLN A 297 -1.33 5.21 21.72
C GLN A 297 -0.33 6.05 20.92
N LEU A 298 0.59 5.42 20.17
CA LEU A 298 1.57 6.11 19.32
C LEU A 298 0.95 6.68 18.03
N ILE A 299 -0.15 6.10 17.54
CA ILE A 299 -0.74 6.44 16.24
C ILE A 299 -1.99 7.33 16.37
N PHE A 300 -2.79 7.20 17.43
CA PHE A 300 -4.04 7.95 17.59
C PHE A 300 -3.82 9.43 17.91
N ASP A 301 -4.62 10.28 17.25
CA ASP A 301 -4.62 11.72 17.46
C ASP A 301 -5.15 12.09 18.84
N SER A 302 -4.25 12.52 19.72
CA SER A 302 -4.63 13.18 20.96
C SER A 302 -4.96 14.64 20.66
N LYS A 303 -6.21 15.04 20.92
CA LYS A 303 -6.61 16.45 21.08
C LYS A 303 -5.99 17.01 22.35
N GLN A 304 -4.69 17.27 22.36
CA GLN A 304 -4.04 17.93 23.49
C GLN A 304 -3.18 19.09 23.00
N THR A 305 -3.44 20.25 23.57
CA THR A 305 -2.64 21.46 23.45
C THR A 305 -1.30 21.24 24.12
N LEU A 306 -0.22 21.35 23.36
CA LEU A 306 1.16 21.15 23.82
C LEU A 306 1.68 22.43 24.52
N PRO A 307 2.13 22.38 25.79
CA PRO A 307 2.67 23.53 26.50
C PRO A 307 4.01 24.05 25.96
N TYR A 308 4.45 25.21 26.46
CA TYR A 308 5.29 26.19 25.77
C TYR A 308 6.83 26.07 25.94
N HIS A 309 7.34 25.11 26.70
CA HIS A 309 8.79 25.04 27.02
C HIS A 309 9.56 24.00 26.20
N LYS A 310 10.68 24.43 25.58
CA LYS A 310 11.63 23.57 24.86
C LYS A 310 12.37 22.64 25.84
N ILE A 311 12.60 21.40 25.41
CA ILE A 311 13.34 20.37 26.15
C ILE A 311 14.83 20.48 25.80
N SER A 312 15.72 20.15 26.74
CA SER A 312 17.17 20.09 26.45
C SER A 312 17.52 18.87 25.59
N LEU A 313 18.62 18.91 24.84
CA LEU A 313 19.03 17.77 23.99
C LEU A 313 19.32 16.50 24.82
N ASP A 314 19.93 16.65 25.99
CA ASP A 314 20.20 15.54 26.93
C ASP A 314 18.89 14.90 27.44
N ASP A 315 17.89 15.71 27.77
CA ASP A 315 16.57 15.21 28.15
C ASP A 315 15.85 14.52 26.98
N ILE A 316 15.99 15.03 25.74
CA ILE A 316 15.45 14.39 24.53
C ILE A 316 16.08 13.01 24.35
N VAL A 317 17.40 12.91 24.44
CA VAL A 317 18.15 11.65 24.30
C VAL A 317 17.70 10.64 25.37
N LYS A 318 17.67 11.04 26.64
CA LYS A 318 17.23 10.18 27.75
C LYS A 318 15.79 9.72 27.60
N GLN A 319 14.91 10.61 27.16
CA GLN A 319 13.52 10.28 26.92
C GLN A 319 13.39 9.30 25.75
N LEU A 320 13.99 9.58 24.59
CA LEU A 320 14.00 8.64 23.45
C LEU A 320 14.55 7.27 23.84
N THR A 321 15.65 7.22 24.59
CA THR A 321 16.22 5.98 25.14
C THR A 321 15.17 5.20 25.93
N PHE A 322 14.43 5.88 26.82
CA PHE A 322 13.36 5.26 27.59
C PHE A 322 12.19 4.79 26.70
N GLU A 323 11.71 5.62 25.78
CA GLU A 323 10.57 5.30 24.92
C GLU A 323 10.86 4.11 23.99
N ILE A 324 12.03 4.10 23.33
CA ILE A 324 12.45 3.04 22.41
C ILE A 324 12.60 1.71 23.14
N ASN A 325 13.24 1.71 24.31
CA ASN A 325 13.42 0.51 25.11
C ASN A 325 12.08 -0.03 25.61
N THR A 326 11.19 0.86 26.09
CA THR A 326 9.85 0.48 26.56
C THR A 326 9.02 -0.10 25.41
N PHE A 327 9.03 0.54 24.23
CA PHE A 327 8.37 0.01 23.04
C PHE A 327 8.86 -1.39 22.67
N THR A 328 10.19 -1.58 22.67
CA THR A 328 10.82 -2.87 22.34
C THR A 328 10.42 -3.95 23.36
N GLN A 329 10.45 -3.62 24.64
CA GLN A 329 10.12 -4.56 25.72
C GLN A 329 8.66 -5.01 25.67
N GLU A 330 7.73 -4.07 25.51
CA GLU A 330 6.29 -4.39 25.40
C GLU A 330 5.97 -5.19 24.14
N LEU A 331 6.59 -4.83 23.01
CA LEU A 331 6.47 -5.61 21.77
C LEU A 331 7.00 -7.04 21.96
N SER A 332 8.17 -7.20 22.58
CA SER A 332 8.79 -8.51 22.79
C SER A 332 7.90 -9.45 23.62
N LYS A 333 7.31 -8.95 24.72
CA LYS A 333 6.37 -9.73 25.55
C LYS A 333 5.23 -10.32 24.72
N TYR A 334 4.64 -9.52 23.85
CA TYR A 334 3.52 -9.96 23.03
C TYR A 334 3.94 -10.90 21.89
N LEU A 335 5.14 -10.71 21.34
CA LEU A 335 5.70 -11.64 20.36
C LEU A 335 6.00 -13.01 20.99
N ASP A 336 6.49 -13.03 22.23
CA ASP A 336 6.74 -14.26 22.99
C ASP A 336 5.43 -15.05 23.20
N GLU A 337 4.30 -14.38 23.47
CA GLU A 337 2.98 -15.02 23.55
C GLU A 337 2.48 -15.59 22.21
N GLN A 338 2.93 -15.03 21.08
CA GLN A 338 2.55 -15.51 19.75
C GLN A 338 3.43 -16.63 19.23
N LYS A 339 4.67 -16.74 19.74
CA LYS A 339 5.66 -17.70 19.26
C LYS A 339 5.14 -19.15 19.22
N PRO A 340 4.48 -19.70 20.27
CA PRO A 340 3.94 -21.07 20.21
C PRO A 340 2.89 -21.28 19.11
N ILE A 341 2.12 -20.23 18.77
CA ILE A 341 1.11 -20.28 17.70
C ILE A 341 1.80 -20.35 16.34
N ILE A 342 2.84 -19.55 16.14
CA ILE A 342 3.64 -19.54 14.91
C ILE A 342 4.37 -20.87 14.74
N ASP A 343 5.00 -21.39 15.81
CA ASP A 343 5.70 -22.67 15.78
C ASP A 343 4.74 -23.81 15.42
N LYS A 344 3.53 -23.85 16.01
CA LYS A 344 2.49 -24.82 15.67
C LYS A 344 2.03 -24.69 14.21
N LEU A 345 1.87 -23.47 13.69
CA LEU A 345 1.53 -23.26 12.27
C LEU A 345 2.60 -23.80 11.34
N VAL A 346 3.88 -23.55 11.63
CA VAL A 346 5.00 -24.02 10.80
C VAL A 346 5.04 -25.54 10.76
N VAL A 347 4.81 -26.21 11.90
CA VAL A 347 4.72 -27.69 11.96
C VAL A 347 3.57 -28.21 11.09
N LEU A 348 2.36 -27.66 11.21
CA LEU A 348 1.22 -28.09 10.40
C LEU A 348 1.42 -27.83 8.90
N VAL A 349 2.09 -26.73 8.55
CA VAL A 349 2.49 -26.43 7.17
C VAL A 349 3.50 -27.47 6.69
N ASP A 350 4.52 -27.80 7.48
CA ASP A 350 5.53 -28.81 7.12
C ASP A 350 4.92 -30.20 6.92
N GLU A 351 3.96 -30.61 7.77
CA GLU A 351 3.22 -31.86 7.62
C GLU A 351 2.48 -31.96 6.28
N ILE A 352 1.76 -30.89 5.89
CA ILE A 352 1.09 -30.85 4.57
C ILE A 352 2.12 -30.86 3.44
N VAL A 353 3.23 -30.14 3.59
CA VAL A 353 4.31 -30.11 2.59
C VAL A 353 4.92 -31.49 2.38
N GLN A 354 5.22 -32.22 3.45
CA GLN A 354 5.77 -33.58 3.37
C GLN A 354 4.75 -34.58 2.77
N ASN A 355 3.46 -34.40 3.04
CA ASN A 355 2.41 -35.23 2.44
C ASN A 355 2.31 -35.03 0.91
N VAL A 356 2.48 -33.80 0.43
CA VAL A 356 2.47 -33.48 -1.01
C VAL A 356 3.79 -33.86 -1.67
N GLN A 357 4.91 -33.63 -0.98
CA GLN A 357 6.25 -33.85 -1.48
C GLN A 357 7.16 -34.39 -0.35
N PRO A 358 7.36 -35.71 -0.24
CA PRO A 358 8.02 -36.35 0.92
C PRO A 358 9.46 -35.94 1.21
N LYS A 359 10.15 -35.29 0.26
CA LYS A 359 11.53 -34.80 0.41
C LYS A 359 11.62 -33.28 0.64
N ALA A 360 10.48 -32.61 0.73
CA ALA A 360 10.42 -31.17 0.94
C ALA A 360 10.19 -30.84 2.41
N HIS A 361 10.79 -29.75 2.88
CA HIS A 361 10.62 -29.25 4.24
C HIS A 361 10.33 -27.76 4.26
N ALA A 362 9.43 -27.35 5.15
CA ALA A 362 9.04 -25.97 5.39
C ALA A 362 9.84 -25.38 6.56
N PHE A 363 10.47 -24.23 6.33
CA PHE A 363 11.26 -23.50 7.32
C PHE A 363 10.77 -22.07 7.46
N LEU A 364 10.61 -21.62 8.70
CA LEU A 364 10.40 -20.21 9.02
C LEU A 364 11.64 -19.39 8.63
N TYR A 365 11.45 -18.25 7.99
CA TYR A 365 12.52 -17.29 7.71
C TYR A 365 12.04 -15.85 7.92
N GLY A 366 12.87 -14.87 7.54
CA GLY A 366 12.47 -13.47 7.52
C GLY A 366 12.28 -12.86 8.92
N SER A 367 11.30 -11.98 9.06
CA SER A 367 11.18 -11.15 10.27
C SER A 367 10.74 -11.92 11.51
N CYS A 368 9.89 -12.93 11.35
CA CYS A 368 9.45 -13.79 12.45
C CYS A 368 10.58 -14.72 12.94
N TYR A 369 11.43 -15.21 12.04
CA TYR A 369 12.60 -16.02 12.42
C TYR A 369 13.67 -15.20 13.16
N THR A 370 13.90 -13.96 12.72
CA THR A 370 14.90 -13.06 13.33
C THR A 370 14.42 -12.38 14.60
N GLY A 371 13.12 -12.40 14.91
CA GLY A 371 12.55 -11.61 16.00
C GLY A 371 12.51 -10.09 15.72
N LEU A 372 12.66 -9.70 14.45
CA LEU A 372 12.56 -8.32 13.96
C LEU A 372 11.18 -8.04 13.33
N ASN A 373 10.16 -8.77 13.75
CA ASN A 373 8.77 -8.62 13.31
C ASN A 373 7.99 -7.63 14.18
N LEU A 374 7.09 -6.90 13.53
CA LEU A 374 5.98 -6.20 14.17
C LEU A 374 4.79 -7.16 14.35
N LEU A 375 3.81 -6.78 15.17
CA LEU A 375 2.65 -7.61 15.53
C LEU A 375 1.82 -8.15 14.35
N ASP A 376 1.77 -7.36 13.28
CA ASP A 376 1.04 -7.57 12.05
C ASP A 376 1.99 -7.86 10.87
N SER A 377 3.20 -8.37 11.15
CA SER A 377 4.08 -8.87 10.09
C SER A 377 3.60 -10.24 9.62
N ASP A 378 3.79 -10.48 8.31
CA ASP A 378 3.53 -11.77 7.69
C ASP A 378 4.50 -12.84 8.22
N ILE A 379 4.04 -14.09 8.21
CA ILE A 379 4.84 -15.28 8.53
C ILE A 379 5.47 -15.77 7.22
N ASP A 380 6.77 -15.56 7.07
CA ASP A 380 7.51 -15.97 5.89
C ASP A 380 8.00 -17.42 6.02
N ILE A 381 7.55 -18.30 5.13
CA ILE A 381 7.96 -19.71 5.09
C ILE A 381 8.63 -20.03 3.75
N VAL A 382 9.76 -20.74 3.80
CA VAL A 382 10.42 -21.29 2.62
C VAL A 382 10.30 -22.81 2.63
N ILE A 383 9.90 -23.37 1.50
CA ILE A 383 9.92 -24.80 1.25
C ILE A 383 11.21 -25.12 0.50
N GLU A 384 12.07 -25.92 1.12
CA GLU A 384 13.29 -26.42 0.52
C GLU A 384 13.01 -27.78 -0.13
N THR A 385 13.32 -27.91 -1.41
CA THR A 385 13.05 -29.13 -2.19
C THR A 385 13.95 -29.23 -3.42
N ASN A 386 14.28 -30.44 -3.85
CA ASN A 386 15.04 -30.66 -5.09
C ASN A 386 14.16 -30.63 -6.36
N GLU A 387 12.87 -30.31 -6.22
CA GLU A 387 11.90 -30.35 -7.33
C GLU A 387 12.09 -29.22 -8.35
N ASN A 388 11.89 -29.56 -9.63
CA ASN A 388 12.15 -28.64 -10.73
C ASN A 388 10.97 -27.74 -11.13
N GLU A 389 9.79 -27.94 -10.53
CA GLU A 389 8.55 -27.29 -10.93
C GLU A 389 7.91 -26.51 -9.76
N GLU A 390 8.55 -25.41 -9.36
CA GLU A 390 8.15 -24.59 -8.20
C GLU A 390 6.68 -24.14 -8.26
N ILE A 391 6.27 -23.55 -9.38
CA ILE A 391 4.89 -23.05 -9.53
C ILE A 391 3.88 -24.18 -9.42
N ILE A 392 4.17 -25.34 -10.00
CA ILE A 392 3.29 -26.51 -9.94
C ILE A 392 3.17 -27.02 -8.51
N LEU A 393 4.28 -27.07 -7.78
CA LEU A 393 4.26 -27.43 -6.36
C LEU A 393 3.45 -26.42 -5.53
N LEU A 394 3.56 -25.11 -5.77
CA LEU A 394 2.71 -24.11 -5.10
C LEU A 394 1.22 -24.36 -5.32
N TYR A 395 0.80 -24.70 -6.55
CA TYR A 395 -0.61 -25.01 -6.84
C TYR A 395 -1.06 -26.32 -6.17
N LYS A 396 -0.23 -27.37 -6.18
CA LYS A 396 -0.53 -28.63 -5.48
C LYS A 396 -0.73 -28.40 -3.98
N LEU A 397 0.17 -27.62 -3.38
CA LEU A 397 0.08 -27.23 -1.98
C LEU A 397 -1.17 -26.38 -1.72
N ALA A 398 -1.49 -25.43 -2.59
CA ALA A 398 -2.67 -24.58 -2.46
C ALA A 398 -3.97 -25.40 -2.38
N GLU A 399 -4.12 -26.46 -3.18
CA GLU A 399 -5.29 -27.35 -3.10
C GLU A 399 -5.37 -28.09 -1.75
N GLN A 400 -4.25 -28.53 -1.19
CA GLN A 400 -4.25 -29.15 0.15
C GLN A 400 -4.54 -28.14 1.26
N PHE A 401 -4.02 -26.92 1.16
CA PHE A 401 -4.30 -25.88 2.15
C PHE A 401 -5.74 -25.38 2.10
N LYS A 402 -6.42 -25.41 0.95
CA LYS A 402 -7.84 -25.05 0.84
C LYS A 402 -8.77 -25.94 1.69
N ILE A 403 -8.40 -27.20 1.90
CA ILE A 403 -9.17 -28.16 2.71
C ILE A 403 -8.68 -28.26 4.15
N ALA A 404 -7.58 -27.59 4.49
CA ALA A 404 -7.01 -27.62 5.83
C ALA A 404 -7.80 -26.72 6.79
N SER A 405 -8.30 -27.29 7.90
CA SER A 405 -9.15 -26.59 8.88
C SER A 405 -8.49 -25.37 9.54
N PHE A 406 -7.15 -25.34 9.59
CA PHE A 406 -6.37 -24.24 10.16
C PHE A 406 -6.11 -23.09 9.18
N ILE A 407 -6.61 -23.19 7.94
CA ILE A 407 -6.46 -22.18 6.89
C ILE A 407 -7.83 -21.64 6.49
N LYS A 408 -7.91 -20.31 6.31
CA LYS A 408 -9.13 -19.57 5.97
C LYS A 408 -9.17 -19.17 4.49
N ASP A 409 -8.04 -18.69 3.95
CA ASP A 409 -7.94 -18.23 2.56
C ASP A 409 -6.58 -18.61 1.97
N VAL A 410 -6.54 -18.87 0.66
CA VAL A 410 -5.36 -19.36 -0.07
C VAL A 410 -5.33 -18.76 -1.47
N LYS A 411 -4.19 -18.17 -1.84
CA LYS A 411 -3.97 -17.56 -3.15
C LYS A 411 -2.54 -17.74 -3.64
N VAL A 412 -2.37 -18.30 -4.83
CA VAL A 412 -1.08 -18.33 -5.53
C VAL A 412 -0.88 -17.03 -6.30
N ILE A 413 0.29 -16.41 -6.16
CA ILE A 413 0.79 -15.30 -6.97
C ILE A 413 1.97 -15.82 -7.80
N ASP A 414 1.70 -16.13 -9.07
CA ASP A 414 2.66 -16.77 -9.98
C ASP A 414 3.40 -15.79 -10.92
N ASN A 415 2.88 -14.58 -11.10
CA ASN A 415 3.45 -13.56 -12.00
C ASN A 415 4.58 -12.70 -11.38
N ALA A 416 4.92 -12.93 -10.10
CA ALA A 416 6.00 -12.19 -9.44
C ALA A 416 7.38 -12.75 -9.78
N LYS A 417 8.45 -11.93 -9.67
CA LYS A 417 9.85 -12.38 -9.86
C LYS A 417 10.19 -13.62 -9.02
N LYS A 418 9.62 -13.70 -7.82
CA LYS A 418 9.61 -14.89 -6.98
C LYS A 418 8.15 -15.28 -6.69
N PRO A 419 7.63 -16.36 -7.30
CA PRO A 419 6.28 -16.84 -7.04
C PRO A 419 6.05 -17.12 -5.55
N VAL A 420 4.86 -16.78 -5.06
CA VAL A 420 4.51 -16.91 -3.63
C VAL A 420 3.08 -17.42 -3.47
N LEU A 421 2.89 -18.36 -2.56
CA LEU A 421 1.60 -18.82 -2.08
C LEU A 421 1.25 -18.02 -0.82
N LYS A 422 0.28 -17.12 -0.93
CA LYS A 422 -0.26 -16.36 0.20
C LYS A 422 -1.42 -17.12 0.82
N MET A 423 -1.47 -17.18 2.14
CA MET A 423 -2.60 -17.74 2.87
C MET A 423 -2.91 -16.93 4.12
N GLN A 424 -4.11 -17.13 4.65
CA GLN A 424 -4.53 -16.61 5.95
C GLN A 424 -4.92 -17.78 6.84
N SER A 425 -4.39 -17.84 8.07
CA SER A 425 -4.74 -18.87 9.04
C SER A 425 -6.16 -18.66 9.59
N SER A 426 -6.72 -19.68 10.22
CA SER A 426 -8.03 -19.62 10.86
C SER A 426 -8.01 -18.73 12.12
N LYS A 427 -9.20 -18.50 12.70
CA LYS A 427 -9.35 -17.74 13.95
C LYS A 427 -8.63 -18.37 15.14
N GLU A 428 -8.51 -19.70 15.19
CA GLU A 428 -7.70 -20.42 16.20
C GLU A 428 -6.26 -19.89 16.23
N PHE A 429 -5.73 -19.56 15.05
CA PHE A 429 -4.38 -19.09 14.85
C PHE A 429 -4.29 -17.57 14.67
N LYS A 430 -5.24 -16.82 15.23
CA LYS A 430 -5.27 -15.35 15.23
C LYS A 430 -5.25 -14.72 13.82
N GLU A 431 -5.80 -15.41 12.81
CA GLU A 431 -5.95 -14.91 11.43
C GLU A 431 -4.65 -14.36 10.79
N LYS A 432 -3.51 -14.99 11.12
CA LYS A 432 -2.18 -14.61 10.63
C LYS A 432 -2.04 -14.78 9.12
N HIS A 433 -1.37 -13.83 8.47
CA HIS A 433 -0.97 -13.93 7.08
C HIS A 433 0.33 -14.72 6.97
N ILE A 434 0.39 -15.63 6.00
CA ILE A 434 1.54 -16.51 5.77
C ILE A 434 1.89 -16.45 4.28
N ASP A 435 3.17 -16.24 3.99
CA ASP A 435 3.73 -16.19 2.64
C ASP A 435 4.69 -17.38 2.44
N ILE A 436 4.33 -18.32 1.56
CA ILE A 436 5.11 -19.52 1.26
C ILE A 436 5.84 -19.35 -0.08
N THR A 437 7.15 -19.53 -0.08
CA THR A 437 7.97 -19.56 -1.31
C THR A 437 8.75 -20.87 -1.41
N ILE A 438 9.16 -21.28 -2.61
CA ILE A 438 9.97 -22.49 -2.82
C ILE A 438 11.42 -22.10 -3.14
N SER A 439 12.37 -22.90 -2.68
CA SER A 439 13.79 -22.75 -2.98
C SER A 439 14.45 -24.11 -3.18
N ARG A 440 15.33 -24.22 -4.18
CA ARG A 440 16.00 -25.49 -4.52
C ARG A 440 17.32 -25.73 -3.84
N ASN A 441 18.00 -24.68 -3.44
CA ASN A 441 19.24 -24.69 -2.67
C ASN A 441 19.49 -23.26 -2.21
N ASP A 442 20.02 -23.12 -1.00
CA ASP A 442 20.72 -21.92 -0.58
C ASP A 442 19.86 -20.64 -0.60
N HIS A 443 18.72 -20.68 0.10
CA HIS A 443 17.78 -19.58 0.15
C HIS A 443 18.44 -18.29 0.70
N GLN A 444 18.69 -17.32 -0.18
CA GLN A 444 19.37 -16.06 0.19
C GLN A 444 18.70 -15.33 1.36
N GLY A 445 17.37 -15.32 1.42
CA GLY A 445 16.65 -14.72 2.55
C GLY A 445 16.91 -15.40 3.90
N ARG A 446 17.30 -16.68 3.92
CA ARG A 446 17.72 -17.38 5.17
C ARG A 446 19.13 -16.96 5.56
N LYS A 447 20.06 -16.81 4.60
CA LYS A 447 21.40 -16.26 4.87
C LYS A 447 21.34 -14.85 5.43
N THR A 448 20.53 -14.00 4.80
CA THR A 448 20.30 -12.64 5.27
C THR A 448 19.74 -12.66 6.69
N ALA A 449 18.74 -13.51 6.97
CA ALA A 449 18.15 -13.63 8.30
C ALA A 449 19.18 -14.10 9.35
N ASN A 450 20.01 -15.10 9.05
CA ASN A 450 21.09 -15.54 9.93
C ASN A 450 22.09 -14.40 10.20
N SER A 451 22.45 -13.64 9.18
CA SER A 451 23.33 -12.47 9.34
C SER A 451 22.69 -11.41 10.24
N MET A 452 21.39 -11.16 10.13
CA MET A 452 20.69 -10.24 11.05
C MET A 452 20.74 -10.71 12.51
N ILE A 453 20.65 -12.03 12.75
CA ILE A 453 20.79 -12.61 14.10
C ILE A 453 22.21 -12.44 14.62
N GLU A 454 23.23 -12.57 13.76
CA GLU A 454 24.62 -12.31 14.14
C GLU A 454 24.84 -10.84 14.50
N PHE A 455 24.33 -9.92 13.68
CA PHE A 455 24.39 -8.49 13.99
C PHE A 455 23.61 -8.11 15.25
N GLU A 456 22.50 -8.77 15.57
CA GLU A 456 21.80 -8.55 16.85
C GLU A 456 22.67 -8.94 18.05
N LYS A 457 23.49 -9.99 17.93
CA LYS A 457 24.43 -10.39 18.98
C LYS A 457 25.60 -9.40 19.11
N GLU A 458 26.05 -8.85 17.99
CA GLU A 458 27.14 -7.87 17.95
C GLU A 458 26.70 -6.50 18.46
N PHE A 459 25.58 -5.99 17.96
CA PHE A 459 25.08 -4.64 18.25
C PHE A 459 23.82 -4.70 19.12
N LYS A 460 23.99 -4.49 20.43
CA LYS A 460 22.90 -4.53 21.42
C LYS A 460 21.72 -3.60 21.09
N GLN A 461 21.98 -2.48 20.40
CA GLN A 461 20.98 -1.49 20.03
C GLN A 461 20.21 -1.86 18.75
N PHE A 462 20.72 -2.81 17.94
CA PHE A 462 20.21 -3.10 16.60
C PHE A 462 18.74 -3.51 16.60
N LYS A 463 18.35 -4.47 17.46
CA LYS A 463 16.96 -4.94 17.53
C LYS A 463 15.97 -3.84 17.87
N SER A 464 16.27 -3.04 18.89
CA SER A 464 15.41 -1.93 19.31
C SER A 464 15.29 -0.85 18.23
N LEU A 465 16.40 -0.50 17.57
CA LEU A 465 16.39 0.45 16.45
C LEU A 465 15.59 -0.10 15.26
N ALA A 466 15.81 -1.37 14.90
CA ALA A 466 15.14 -2.01 13.77
C ALA A 466 13.63 -2.08 13.98
N LEU A 467 13.18 -2.51 15.16
CA LEU A 467 11.75 -2.57 15.49
C LEU A 467 11.11 -1.17 15.51
N MET A 468 11.78 -0.19 16.13
CA MET A 468 11.24 1.17 16.21
C MET A 468 11.19 1.87 14.84
N LEU A 469 12.25 1.79 14.04
CA LEU A 469 12.28 2.41 12.71
C LEU A 469 11.35 1.69 11.74
N LYS A 470 11.24 0.36 11.81
CA LYS A 470 10.24 -0.40 11.05
C LYS A 470 8.83 0.05 11.42
N PHE A 471 8.53 0.23 12.71
CA PHE A 471 7.24 0.76 13.16
C PHE A 471 7.00 2.20 12.69
N TYR A 472 8.01 3.06 12.75
CA TYR A 472 7.94 4.45 12.26
C TYR A 472 7.60 4.50 10.76
N PHE A 473 8.40 3.86 9.91
CA PHE A 473 8.19 3.86 8.46
C PHE A 473 6.86 3.20 8.06
N LYS A 474 6.42 2.18 8.81
CA LYS A 474 5.10 1.57 8.63
C LYS A 474 3.98 2.53 8.96
N SER A 475 4.08 3.25 10.09
CA SER A 475 3.07 4.20 10.57
C SER A 475 2.81 5.37 9.64
N ILE A 476 3.78 5.69 8.77
CA ILE A 476 3.70 6.74 7.75
C ILE A 476 3.56 6.19 6.31
N ASN A 477 3.27 4.90 6.15
CA ASN A 477 3.06 4.24 4.85
C ASN A 477 4.28 4.29 3.90
N LEU A 478 5.50 4.28 4.44
CA LEU A 478 6.75 4.23 3.68
C LEU A 478 7.48 2.88 3.82
N LEU A 479 6.98 1.93 4.62
CA LEU A 479 7.43 0.54 4.66
C LEU A 479 6.66 -0.33 3.64
N ASN A 480 6.79 -0.03 2.35
CA ASN A 480 6.14 -0.80 1.29
C ASN A 480 6.89 -0.67 -0.04
N ALA A 481 7.73 -1.65 -0.37
CA ALA A 481 8.50 -1.68 -1.61
C ALA A 481 7.63 -1.69 -2.88
N TYR A 482 6.47 -2.34 -2.86
CA TYR A 482 5.57 -2.38 -4.02
C TYR A 482 5.02 -0.99 -4.37
N GLN A 483 4.82 -0.14 -3.35
CA GLN A 483 4.36 1.24 -3.51
C GLN A 483 5.51 2.25 -3.56
N GLY A 484 6.75 1.81 -3.74
CA GLY A 484 7.93 2.67 -3.89
C GLY A 484 8.62 3.10 -2.60
N GLY A 485 8.19 2.59 -1.44
CA GLY A 485 8.83 2.83 -0.14
C GLY A 485 10.04 1.92 0.11
N LEU A 486 10.52 1.90 1.35
CA LEU A 486 11.57 0.98 1.81
C LEU A 486 11.00 -0.41 2.10
N ASN A 487 11.77 -1.46 1.83
CA ASN A 487 11.54 -2.77 2.45
C ASN A 487 12.23 -2.84 3.82
N SER A 488 11.89 -3.85 4.62
CA SER A 488 12.48 -4.02 5.97
C SER A 488 14.00 -4.22 5.94
N TYR A 489 14.52 -4.86 4.90
CA TYR A 489 15.95 -5.14 4.77
C TYR A 489 16.77 -3.86 4.46
N CYS A 490 16.20 -2.91 3.70
CA CYS A 490 16.81 -1.59 3.52
C CYS A 490 17.00 -0.88 4.86
N ILE A 491 15.97 -0.85 5.71
CA ILE A 491 16.04 -0.19 7.03
C ILE A 491 17.09 -0.84 7.91
N GLN A 492 17.10 -2.18 7.97
CA GLN A 492 18.12 -2.93 8.72
C GLN A 492 19.53 -2.58 8.24
N THR A 493 19.75 -2.54 6.93
CA THR A 493 21.05 -2.22 6.33
C THR A 493 21.48 -0.79 6.60
N MET A 494 20.56 0.17 6.55
CA MET A 494 20.83 1.56 6.93
C MET A 494 21.22 1.69 8.41
N ILE A 495 20.53 0.98 9.31
CA ILE A 495 20.88 0.96 10.74
C ILE A 495 22.27 0.36 10.95
N LEU A 496 22.56 -0.78 10.32
CA LEU A 496 23.84 -1.47 10.45
C LEU A 496 24.99 -0.63 9.89
N ALA A 497 24.80 0.05 8.76
CA ALA A 497 25.80 0.97 8.22
C ALA A 497 26.14 2.08 9.23
N LEU A 498 25.13 2.68 9.88
CA LEU A 498 25.34 3.66 10.95
C LEU A 498 26.09 3.05 12.15
N LEU A 499 25.66 1.89 12.64
CA LEU A 499 26.27 1.23 13.79
C LEU A 499 27.73 0.84 13.54
N GLN A 500 28.05 0.35 12.34
CA GLN A 500 29.42 0.04 11.93
C GLN A 500 30.30 1.30 11.84
N ILE A 501 29.77 2.40 11.29
CA ILE A 501 30.47 3.70 11.29
C ILE A 501 30.76 4.16 12.72
N LYS A 502 29.79 4.01 13.64
CA LYS A 502 29.91 4.47 15.03
C LYS A 502 30.82 3.57 15.88
N ARG A 503 30.85 2.26 15.64
CA ARG A 503 31.79 1.32 16.28
C ARG A 503 33.26 1.72 16.09
N ILE A 504 33.58 2.37 14.98
CA ILE A 504 34.93 2.86 14.70
C ILE A 504 35.23 4.18 15.43
N ARG A 505 34.20 5.00 15.69
CA ARG A 505 34.35 6.39 16.18
C ARG A 505 34.16 6.55 17.68
N ASP A 506 33.23 5.81 18.27
CA ASP A 506 32.72 6.04 19.62
C ASP A 506 32.99 4.84 20.55
N ASN A 507 33.11 5.08 21.86
CA ASN A 507 33.16 4.00 22.86
C ASN A 507 31.79 3.29 22.94
N ASP A 508 31.79 1.97 23.17
CA ASP A 508 30.65 1.01 23.14
C ASP A 508 29.37 1.35 23.97
N ASN A 509 29.30 2.52 24.61
CA ASN A 509 28.30 2.88 25.61
C ASN A 509 27.37 4.04 25.19
N GLU A 510 27.23 4.34 23.90
CA GLU A 510 26.26 5.36 23.48
C GLU A 510 24.81 4.95 23.75
N GLU A 511 24.03 5.90 24.27
CA GLU A 511 22.61 5.71 24.51
C GLU A 511 21.84 5.56 23.19
N ILE A 512 20.90 4.60 23.14
CA ILE A 512 20.12 4.33 21.92
C ILE A 512 19.34 5.56 21.41
N GLY A 513 18.91 6.46 22.30
CA GLY A 513 18.27 7.72 21.90
C GLY A 513 19.19 8.64 21.10
N LYS A 514 20.49 8.64 21.38
CA LYS A 514 21.50 9.37 20.60
C LYS A 514 21.71 8.72 19.24
N ILE A 515 21.87 7.40 19.19
CA ILE A 515 22.02 6.66 17.91
C ILE A 515 20.77 6.84 17.03
N PHE A 516 19.58 6.87 17.64
CA PHE A 516 18.34 7.15 16.93
C PHE A 516 18.33 8.57 16.34
N LEU A 517 18.80 9.59 17.08
CA LEU A 517 18.98 10.93 16.53
C LEU A 517 19.99 10.95 15.37
N ASP A 518 21.13 10.28 15.52
CA ASP A 518 22.18 10.21 14.50
C ASP A 518 21.68 9.54 13.21
N PHE A 519 20.78 8.55 13.32
CA PHE A 519 20.13 7.96 12.15
C PHE A 519 19.34 9.00 11.36
N PHE A 520 18.54 9.82 12.06
CA PHE A 520 17.76 10.87 11.42
C PHE A 520 18.65 11.99 10.87
N ASP A 521 19.73 12.35 11.55
CA ASP A 521 20.69 13.35 11.08
C ASP A 521 21.35 12.90 9.76
N LEU A 522 21.99 11.73 9.78
CA LEU A 522 22.69 11.14 8.64
C LEU A 522 21.78 10.99 7.42
N TYR A 523 20.60 10.37 7.61
CA TYR A 523 19.72 10.01 6.50
C TYR A 523 18.75 11.15 6.11
N SER A 524 18.62 12.23 6.87
CA SER A 524 17.80 13.37 6.46
C SER A 524 18.62 14.55 5.91
N GLN A 525 19.83 14.78 6.42
CA GLN A 525 20.65 15.95 6.08
C GLN A 525 21.90 15.59 5.27
N ASP A 526 22.68 14.63 5.77
CA ASP A 526 24.08 14.48 5.33
C ASP A 526 24.27 13.61 4.09
N ILE A 527 23.44 12.57 3.93
CA ILE A 527 23.63 11.64 2.83
C ILE A 527 23.18 12.25 1.49
N ASP A 528 24.10 12.25 0.52
CA ASP A 528 23.77 12.50 -0.88
C ASP A 528 23.31 11.19 -1.53
N TYR A 529 22.00 10.96 -1.46
CA TYR A 529 21.33 9.79 -2.01
C TYR A 529 21.62 9.55 -3.50
N TYR A 530 21.96 10.58 -4.27
CA TYR A 530 22.25 10.44 -5.70
C TYR A 530 23.66 9.94 -5.98
N ASN A 531 24.63 10.29 -5.13
CA ASN A 531 26.04 10.03 -5.40
C ASN A 531 26.68 9.03 -4.43
N LYS A 532 25.99 8.65 -3.36
CA LYS A 532 26.51 7.74 -2.33
C LYS A 532 25.84 6.36 -2.40
N ILE A 533 26.63 5.33 -2.10
CA ILE A 533 26.21 3.95 -1.94
C ILE A 533 26.27 3.61 -0.45
N ILE A 534 25.22 2.97 0.08
CA ILE A 534 25.20 2.41 1.43
C ILE A 534 25.62 0.94 1.36
N ASN A 535 26.59 0.57 2.18
CA ASN A 535 27.17 -0.76 2.25
C ASN A 535 27.33 -1.20 3.70
N ILE A 536 27.28 -2.51 3.92
CA ILE A 536 27.59 -3.15 5.21
C ILE A 536 28.55 -4.31 5.00
N VAL A 537 29.33 -4.59 6.02
CA VAL A 537 30.24 -5.73 6.08
C VAL A 537 29.71 -6.80 7.06
N PRO A 538 30.07 -8.09 6.92
CA PRO A 538 29.67 -9.14 7.86
C PRO A 538 30.11 -8.86 9.31
N SER A 539 29.38 -9.42 10.27
CA SER A 539 29.52 -9.18 11.73
C SER A 539 30.92 -9.46 12.32
N GLN A 540 31.74 -10.24 11.61
CA GLN A 540 33.08 -10.66 12.04
C GLN A 540 34.21 -10.11 11.15
N SER A 541 33.89 -9.18 10.24
CA SER A 541 34.88 -8.60 9.33
C SER A 541 35.88 -7.72 10.09
N GLU A 542 37.13 -8.15 10.18
CA GLU A 542 38.26 -7.33 10.66
C GLU A 542 38.63 -6.20 9.69
N ASN A 543 38.29 -6.32 8.40
CA ASN A 543 38.66 -5.40 7.31
C ASN A 543 37.75 -4.15 7.20
N MET A 544 37.17 -3.67 8.31
CA MET A 544 36.35 -2.43 8.31
C MET A 544 37.12 -1.17 7.90
N GLN A 545 38.45 -1.26 7.77
CA GLN A 545 39.31 -0.13 7.42
C GLN A 545 39.98 -0.40 6.07
N ILE A 546 39.72 0.50 5.11
CA ILE A 546 40.41 0.74 3.83
C ILE A 546 39.70 0.22 2.57
N ASP A 547 39.20 -1.01 2.51
CA ASP A 547 38.73 -1.58 1.22
C ASP A 547 37.21 -1.40 0.91
N GLU A 548 36.34 -1.38 1.93
CA GLU A 548 34.88 -1.26 1.75
C GLU A 548 34.23 -0.31 2.78
N PRO A 549 34.31 1.02 2.59
CA PRO A 549 33.56 1.97 3.43
C PRO A 549 32.06 1.66 3.46
N ASN A 550 31.40 1.95 4.59
CA ASN A 550 29.94 1.81 4.71
C ASN A 550 29.16 2.82 3.86
N ILE A 551 29.77 3.97 3.55
CA ILE A 551 29.19 5.01 2.68
C ILE A 551 30.28 5.54 1.76
N TYR A 552 30.14 5.34 0.44
CA TYR A 552 31.13 5.79 -0.54
C TYR A 552 30.52 6.26 -1.86
N GLN A 553 31.32 6.93 -2.67
CA GLN A 553 30.88 7.52 -3.91
C GLN A 553 30.65 6.47 -5.01
N GLN A 554 29.62 6.66 -5.83
CA GLN A 554 29.23 5.74 -6.91
C GLN A 554 30.30 5.48 -7.98
N GLN A 555 31.42 6.23 -8.01
CA GLN A 555 32.47 6.11 -9.02
C GLN A 555 33.10 4.72 -9.14
N TYR A 556 32.93 3.85 -8.14
CA TYR A 556 33.47 2.49 -8.12
C TYR A 556 32.55 1.42 -8.74
N PHE A 557 31.26 1.71 -9.00
CA PHE A 557 30.32 0.72 -9.54
C PHE A 557 29.52 1.28 -10.72
N GLN A 558 29.72 0.72 -11.91
CA GLN A 558 28.84 0.94 -13.06
C GLN A 558 27.69 -0.07 -12.98
N PHE A 559 26.47 0.40 -12.69
CA PHE A 559 25.26 -0.40 -12.80
C PHE A 559 24.52 0.02 -14.09
N ASP A 560 24.15 -0.96 -14.93
CA ASP A 560 23.38 -0.77 -16.19
C ASP A 560 21.90 -0.39 -15.96
N GLN A 561 21.58 0.22 -14.83
CA GLN A 561 20.22 0.60 -14.45
C GLN A 561 20.16 2.13 -14.44
N GLY A 562 19.22 2.71 -15.19
CA GLY A 562 19.05 4.17 -15.28
C GLY A 562 18.91 4.86 -13.92
N TYR A 563 18.85 6.20 -13.92
CA TYR A 563 18.85 7.06 -12.72
C TYR A 563 18.02 6.51 -11.54
N GLN A 564 18.68 5.87 -10.56
CA GLN A 564 18.10 5.43 -9.29
C GLN A 564 18.59 6.36 -8.18
N GLU A 565 17.65 6.88 -7.39
CA GLU A 565 17.92 7.90 -6.39
C GLU A 565 18.37 7.31 -5.02
N LEU A 566 18.38 5.99 -4.79
CA LEU A 566 18.89 5.36 -3.57
C LEU A 566 19.60 4.04 -3.90
N PHE A 567 20.87 3.91 -3.48
CA PHE A 567 21.67 2.70 -3.65
C PHE A 567 22.08 2.08 -2.32
N ILE A 568 21.63 0.84 -2.09
CA ILE A 568 22.02 0.03 -0.93
C ILE A 568 22.45 -1.35 -1.44
N LEU A 569 23.68 -1.76 -1.13
CA LEU A 569 24.20 -3.05 -1.56
C LEU A 569 23.67 -4.18 -0.69
N ASP A 570 23.33 -5.29 -1.34
CA ASP A 570 23.04 -6.55 -0.67
C ASP A 570 24.31 -7.12 -0.02
N LEU A 571 24.21 -7.56 1.23
CA LEU A 571 25.32 -8.14 1.99
C LEU A 571 25.92 -9.38 1.30
N HIS A 572 25.07 -10.21 0.68
CA HIS A 572 25.47 -11.48 0.08
C HIS A 572 25.59 -11.42 -1.44
N ASN A 573 25.19 -10.32 -2.07
CA ASN A 573 25.30 -10.11 -3.51
C ASN A 573 25.56 -8.64 -3.85
N LYS A 574 26.82 -8.22 -3.86
CA LYS A 574 27.22 -6.82 -4.09
C LYS A 574 26.79 -6.24 -5.46
N ASN A 575 26.33 -7.07 -6.39
CA ASN A 575 25.76 -6.63 -7.67
C ASN A 575 24.25 -6.29 -7.58
N ASN A 576 23.62 -6.52 -6.44
CA ASN A 576 22.18 -6.32 -6.22
C ASN A 576 21.94 -5.05 -5.39
N ASN A 577 21.20 -4.09 -5.95
CA ASN A 577 20.67 -2.95 -5.19
C ASN A 577 19.37 -3.37 -4.49
N ILE A 578 19.39 -3.52 -3.17
CA ILE A 578 18.19 -3.93 -2.41
C ILE A 578 17.13 -2.83 -2.33
N ALA A 579 17.50 -1.59 -2.69
CA ALA A 579 16.61 -0.45 -2.79
C ALA A 579 16.09 -0.19 -4.23
N SER A 580 16.28 -1.11 -5.17
CA SER A 580 15.89 -0.92 -6.58
C SER A 580 14.39 -0.63 -6.79
N SER A 581 13.53 -1.07 -5.87
CA SER A 581 12.09 -0.79 -5.89
C SER A 581 11.71 0.54 -5.23
N THR A 582 12.65 1.24 -4.59
CA THR A 582 12.38 2.46 -3.82
C THR A 582 12.46 3.70 -4.72
N PHE A 583 11.31 4.11 -5.26
CA PHE A 583 11.17 5.32 -6.08
C PHE A 583 10.61 6.53 -5.33
N LYS A 584 10.26 6.40 -4.04
CA LYS A 584 9.77 7.50 -3.18
C LYS A 584 10.85 8.07 -2.25
N ILE A 585 12.12 8.10 -2.67
CA ILE A 585 13.20 8.56 -1.78
C ILE A 585 13.02 10.01 -1.34
N LYS A 586 12.43 10.88 -2.17
CA LYS A 586 12.10 12.25 -1.77
C LYS A 586 11.12 12.28 -0.60
N ASN A 587 10.10 11.44 -0.63
CA ASN A 587 9.14 11.33 0.47
C ASN A 587 9.79 10.73 1.73
N ILE A 588 10.71 9.76 1.56
CA ILE A 588 11.48 9.17 2.66
C ILE A 588 12.39 10.24 3.30
N LYS A 589 13.14 10.98 2.51
CA LYS A 589 13.99 12.09 2.98
C LYS A 589 13.15 13.14 3.70
N ASN A 590 12.05 13.58 3.09
CA ASN A 590 11.14 14.55 3.71
C ASN A 590 10.61 14.03 5.04
N ALA A 591 10.11 12.78 5.09
CA ALA A 591 9.63 12.16 6.33
C ALA A 591 10.70 12.18 7.42
N LEU A 592 11.93 11.77 7.10
CA LEU A 592 13.06 11.82 8.03
C LEU A 592 13.37 13.26 8.46
N THR A 593 13.38 14.24 7.56
CA THR A 593 13.58 15.66 7.91
C THR A 593 12.49 16.18 8.85
N PHE A 594 11.22 15.86 8.59
CA PHE A 594 10.10 16.22 9.46
C PHE A 594 10.19 15.52 10.81
N GLY A 595 10.52 14.23 10.82
CA GLY A 595 10.71 13.45 12.04
C GLY A 595 11.84 14.02 12.89
N TYR A 596 12.98 14.34 12.28
CA TYR A 596 14.11 14.95 12.96
C TYR A 596 13.76 16.31 13.57
N SER A 597 13.11 17.18 12.78
CA SER A 597 12.62 18.46 13.24
C SER A 597 11.61 18.30 14.39
N ALA A 598 10.72 17.30 14.34
CA ALA A 598 9.75 17.02 15.39
C ALA A 598 10.45 16.64 16.71
N ILE A 599 11.46 15.77 16.63
CA ILE A 599 12.24 15.34 17.80
C ILE A 599 12.95 16.54 18.43
N LEU A 600 13.67 17.35 17.63
CA LEU A 600 14.43 18.50 18.15
C LEU A 600 13.55 19.62 18.70
N ASN A 601 12.31 19.73 18.20
CA ASN A 601 11.33 20.70 18.68
C ASN A 601 10.32 20.09 19.66
N ALA A 602 10.64 18.93 20.25
CA ALA A 602 9.78 18.28 21.23
C ALA A 602 9.49 19.22 22.41
N LYS A 603 8.22 19.22 22.82
CA LYS A 603 7.71 20.04 23.92
C LYS A 603 7.28 19.16 25.10
N LYS A 604 7.28 19.74 26.31
CA LYS A 604 6.73 19.10 27.51
C LYS A 604 5.21 18.88 27.35
N CYS A 605 4.63 17.92 28.08
CA CYS A 605 3.17 17.66 28.13
C CYS A 605 2.65 17.91 29.54
N ASP A 606 1.45 18.46 29.69
CA ASP A 606 0.79 18.50 31.01
C ASP A 606 0.25 17.13 31.46
N GLN A 607 0.07 16.19 30.52
CA GLN A 607 -0.44 14.84 30.80
C GLN A 607 0.66 13.78 30.63
N PRO A 608 0.86 12.87 31.60
CA PRO A 608 1.84 11.80 31.50
C PRO A 608 1.46 10.86 30.35
N CYS A 609 2.41 10.60 29.45
CA CYS A 609 2.24 9.57 28.43
C CYS A 609 2.59 8.20 29.02
N PHE A 610 2.01 7.12 28.49
CA PHE A 610 2.42 5.73 28.77
C PHE A 610 3.94 5.52 28.68
N PHE A 611 4.59 6.22 27.74
CA PHE A 611 6.04 6.18 27.55
C PHE A 611 6.80 7.28 28.33
N SER A 612 6.19 7.97 29.29
CA SER A 612 6.90 8.95 30.14
C SER A 612 7.36 8.31 31.44
N ARG A 613 8.56 8.68 31.91
CA ARG A 613 8.99 8.33 33.28
C ARG A 613 7.98 8.91 34.27
N TYR A 614 7.51 8.08 35.21
CA TYR A 614 6.70 8.53 36.34
C TYR A 614 7.30 9.81 36.94
N ASN A 615 6.49 10.87 37.01
CA ASN A 615 6.76 12.17 37.65
C ASN A 615 7.65 13.22 36.95
N LYS A 616 7.93 13.18 35.63
CA LYS A 616 8.40 14.38 34.90
C LYS A 616 7.78 14.53 33.48
N PRO A 617 7.29 15.73 33.10
CA PRO A 617 6.39 15.93 31.96
C PRO A 617 7.15 16.04 30.64
N VAL A 618 7.46 14.92 30.00
CA VAL A 618 7.87 14.91 28.59
C VAL A 618 6.77 14.23 27.77
N CYS A 619 6.27 14.91 26.74
CA CYS A 619 5.38 14.28 25.76
C CYS A 619 6.08 13.08 25.14
N CYS A 620 5.32 12.05 24.73
CA CYS A 620 5.90 10.98 23.92
C CYS A 620 6.49 11.54 22.63
N ILE A 621 7.82 11.56 22.55
CA ILE A 621 8.58 12.14 21.44
C ILE A 621 8.34 11.30 20.18
N LEU A 622 8.33 9.96 20.32
CA LEU A 622 8.05 9.06 19.21
C LEU A 622 6.67 9.31 18.59
N LYS A 623 5.65 9.60 19.41
CA LYS A 623 4.30 9.96 18.94
C LYS A 623 4.31 11.26 18.16
N GLN A 624 4.93 12.32 18.70
CA GLN A 624 5.02 13.61 18.00
C GLN A 624 5.75 13.48 16.66
N MET A 625 6.84 12.72 16.64
CA MET A 625 7.61 12.41 15.44
C MET A 625 6.77 11.70 14.38
N ILE A 626 6.03 10.65 14.76
CA ILE A 626 5.16 9.90 13.84
C ILE A 626 4.07 10.81 13.27
N GLN A 627 3.37 11.57 14.11
CA GLN A 627 2.28 12.45 13.68
C GLN A 627 2.75 13.56 12.73
N GLN A 628 3.84 14.24 13.04
CA GLN A 628 4.37 15.29 12.16
C GLN A 628 4.83 14.73 10.82
N SER A 629 5.47 13.56 10.82
CA SER A 629 5.91 12.89 9.59
C SER A 629 4.72 12.46 8.74
N LYS A 630 3.68 11.89 9.37
CA LYS A 630 2.47 11.41 8.69
C LYS A 630 1.73 12.52 7.96
N ASN A 631 1.63 13.71 8.56
CA ASN A 631 0.89 14.85 8.00
C ASN A 631 1.64 15.58 6.88
N ASN A 632 2.98 15.49 6.82
CA ASN A 632 3.75 16.44 6.01
C ASN A 632 4.71 15.82 4.99
N HIS A 633 5.03 14.52 5.05
CA HIS A 633 6.01 13.91 4.13
C HIS A 633 5.61 13.96 2.63
N LEU A 634 4.34 14.25 2.32
CA LEU A 634 3.82 14.42 0.96
C LEU A 634 4.03 15.84 0.40
N ASN A 635 4.39 16.83 1.22
CA ASN A 635 4.55 18.22 0.80
C ASN A 635 6.01 18.51 0.42
N SER A 636 6.24 19.01 -0.79
CA SER A 636 7.55 19.27 -1.39
C SER A 636 8.23 20.58 -0.97
N HIS A 637 7.72 21.27 0.07
CA HIS A 637 8.15 22.61 0.42
C HIS A 637 8.56 22.76 1.89
N LEU A 638 9.78 22.30 2.19
CA LEU A 638 10.53 22.87 3.32
C LEU A 638 11.88 23.32 2.82
N LYS A 639 12.09 24.64 2.88
CA LYS A 639 13.42 25.24 2.76
C LYS A 639 14.21 24.83 3.99
N ASN A 640 15.33 24.15 3.77
CA ASN A 640 16.36 23.84 4.76
C ASN A 640 16.54 25.04 5.71
N LYS A 641 16.10 24.90 6.96
CA LYS A 641 16.63 25.73 8.04
C LYS A 641 17.90 25.04 8.52
N GLN A 642 18.94 25.85 8.71
CA GLN A 642 20.36 25.52 8.82
C GLN A 642 20.70 24.14 9.43
N PRO A 643 21.73 23.44 8.90
CA PRO A 643 22.25 22.23 9.50
C PRO A 643 22.74 22.53 10.92
N PHE A 644 22.24 21.79 11.91
CA PHE A 644 22.91 21.69 13.20
C PHE A 644 24.02 20.65 13.00
N TYR A 645 25.25 21.13 12.84
CA TYR A 645 26.43 20.29 12.70
C TYR A 645 26.61 19.39 13.94
N LEU A 646 26.15 18.14 13.86
CA LEU A 646 26.62 17.04 14.71
C LEU A 646 27.51 16.05 13.91
N PHE A 647 27.40 16.04 12.59
CA PHE A 647 28.23 15.22 11.70
C PHE A 647 28.98 16.07 10.67
N ASN A 648 30.23 16.44 10.97
CA ASN A 648 31.16 16.89 9.93
C ASN A 648 31.73 15.67 9.22
N TYR A 649 31.15 15.31 8.08
CA TYR A 649 31.77 14.38 7.12
C TYR A 649 32.86 15.13 6.33
N ASN A 650 33.91 15.60 7.01
CA ASN A 650 35.13 15.96 6.30
C ASN A 650 35.89 14.68 6.00
N ASN A 651 35.79 14.25 4.75
CA ASN A 651 36.72 13.33 4.12
C ASN A 651 38.13 13.93 4.21
N SER A 652 38.84 13.59 5.28
CA SER A 652 40.29 13.67 5.35
C SER A 652 40.79 12.33 5.85
N TYR A 653 40.60 11.29 5.04
CA TYR A 653 41.46 10.12 4.94
C TYR A 653 41.48 9.67 3.49
#